data_AF-A0A8C1KW90-F1
#
_entry.id   AF-A0A8C1KW90-F1
#
_cell.length_a   1.000
_cell.length_b   1.000
_cell.length_c   1.000
_cell.angle_alpha   90.00
_cell.angle_beta   90.00
_cell.angle_gamma   90.00
#
_symmetry.space_group_name_H-M   'P 1'
#
loop_
_entity.id
_entity.type
_entity.pdbx_description
1 polymer ?
#
loop_
_entity_poly.entity_id
_entity_poly.type
_entity_poly.pdbx_seq_one_letter_code
_entity_poly.pdbx_strand_id
1 'polypeptide(L)'
;MFWKFDLNNTSHIDQLLDREGVTLRELMEEEDVLQECKAQNRKLLLFLSKDHCMQELVTLITEEPPADLEEKTRFKFPNIACELLTSDVALINDKLGGDESLLEKLYHFLEQEPPLNPLLASFFSKTIGNLIARKTDQVISFLRKKHNFISLVLNHIDASAMMDLLLRLISCVEPALLRMEVLNWLNEERLIQRLTELMHTGRDEERQSNASQTLCDIIRLSRDQANQLSEVTEPDPLLTVLESQENVSELLKNMFEGERTEASVVNGTQVLLTLLESRRSGLEGLMDLYSQGFERSYTVNSSILRAIEPHLKDFQQLLLNPPTRSAILTTVGVLEQPLGSARLHVARLVASLLQTCDLSICQEICRLNTMDLLLDLFFKYTWNNFLHLQVELCVASILNHSAHSDHQNPGLQNHEERPATGTGSQVNEGTPGQNSTSDPANTPIQDLFQHCRLVQRILDAWEENDKIQAEGGRRRGNMGHLTRIANTVVQNLEKGLAHSQINDLIKELPEDCRGRWEGFVGETLRETNRRNTVDLAFSDYQIQQMTANFVDQFGFNDEEFSEHDENINAAFDRIAEINFNIDADDHSANAAAFEACCKERIQQFDDCEEEEDIWDEKEINYATQIKSRSRYNPGWTASFSETEVSSSSAWGGSPQQEGEGPQDTNWASFTEFQPFSR
;
A
#
# COMPACT_ATOMS: atom_id res chain seq x y z
N MET A 1 -12.38 -25.14 -50.93
CA MET A 1 -11.24 -26.07 -51.00
C MET A 1 -10.58 -26.07 -49.63
N PHE A 2 -10.26 -27.26 -49.12
CA PHE A 2 -9.39 -27.51 -47.96
C PHE A 2 -9.80 -26.85 -46.63
N TRP A 3 -10.68 -27.51 -45.87
CA TRP A 3 -10.26 -28.23 -44.66
C TRP A 3 -11.12 -29.50 -44.57
N LYS A 4 -10.44 -30.65 -44.64
CA LYS A 4 -11.07 -31.94 -44.39
C LYS A 4 -11.39 -31.99 -42.91
N PHE A 5 -12.62 -32.39 -42.62
CA PHE A 5 -12.99 -32.94 -41.32
C PHE A 5 -12.09 -34.13 -41.00
N ASP A 6 -11.13 -33.97 -40.09
CA ASP A 6 -10.49 -35.09 -39.40
C ASP A 6 -11.49 -35.66 -38.38
N LEU A 7 -12.50 -36.36 -38.91
CA LEU A 7 -13.53 -37.07 -38.13
C LEU A 7 -13.01 -38.32 -37.42
N ASN A 8 -11.69 -38.43 -37.19
CA ASN A 8 -11.07 -39.60 -36.57
C ASN A 8 -9.80 -39.27 -35.75
N ASN A 9 -9.66 -38.05 -35.20
CA ASN A 9 -8.70 -37.82 -34.12
C ASN A 9 -9.25 -38.43 -32.82
N THR A 10 -9.15 -39.75 -32.69
CA THR A 10 -9.16 -40.37 -31.36
C THR A 10 -8.04 -39.71 -30.57
N SER A 11 -8.40 -39.09 -29.46
CA SER A 11 -7.44 -38.43 -28.59
C SER A 11 -6.29 -39.40 -28.28
N HIS A 12 -5.06 -38.91 -28.21
CA HIS A 12 -3.92 -39.75 -27.84
C HIS A 12 -4.12 -40.36 -26.44
N ILE A 13 -4.76 -39.62 -25.54
CA ILE A 13 -5.20 -40.09 -24.23
C ILE A 13 -6.21 -41.22 -24.34
N ASP A 14 -7.19 -41.12 -25.25
CA ASP A 14 -8.15 -42.21 -25.48
C ASP A 14 -7.45 -43.48 -25.98
N GLN A 15 -6.46 -43.35 -26.86
CA GLN A 15 -5.67 -44.48 -27.38
C GLN A 15 -4.80 -45.11 -26.28
N LEU A 16 -4.21 -44.27 -25.42
CA LEU A 16 -3.47 -44.74 -24.26
C LEU A 16 -4.39 -45.51 -23.32
N LEU A 17 -5.54 -44.94 -22.94
CA LEU A 17 -6.50 -45.56 -22.03
C LEU A 17 -7.10 -46.88 -22.55
N ASP A 18 -7.06 -47.12 -23.86
CA ASP A 18 -7.46 -48.40 -24.46
C ASP A 18 -6.39 -49.51 -24.27
N ARG A 19 -5.17 -49.17 -23.86
CA ARG A 19 -4.12 -50.14 -23.49
C ARG A 19 -4.35 -50.70 -22.09
N GLU A 20 -4.07 -51.99 -21.91
CA GLU A 20 -4.08 -52.61 -20.59
C GLU A 20 -2.86 -52.17 -19.76
N GLY A 21 -3.10 -51.86 -18.47
CA GLY A 21 -2.02 -51.56 -17.51
C GLY A 21 -1.50 -50.13 -17.50
N VAL A 22 -2.20 -49.18 -18.13
CA VAL A 22 -1.83 -47.75 -18.14
C VAL A 22 -1.76 -47.20 -16.73
N THR A 23 -0.69 -46.47 -16.44
CA THR A 23 -0.48 -45.83 -15.13
C THR A 23 -0.91 -44.37 -15.14
N LEU A 24 -1.19 -43.82 -13.95
CA LEU A 24 -1.48 -42.39 -13.81
C LEU A 24 -0.32 -41.52 -14.29
N ARG A 25 0.92 -41.94 -14.02
CA ARG A 25 2.13 -41.18 -14.41
C ARG A 25 2.28 -41.08 -15.93
N GLU A 26 2.04 -42.18 -16.65
CA GLU A 26 2.04 -42.17 -18.12
C GLU A 26 1.02 -41.17 -18.66
N LEU A 27 -0.19 -41.08 -18.08
CA LEU A 27 -1.19 -40.09 -18.49
C LEU A 27 -0.79 -38.66 -18.15
N MET A 28 -0.15 -38.43 -17.00
CA MET A 28 0.30 -37.10 -16.59
C MET A 28 1.51 -36.60 -17.39
N GLU A 29 2.20 -37.47 -18.14
CA GLU A 29 3.27 -37.06 -19.04
C GLU A 29 2.75 -36.47 -20.35
N GLU A 30 1.50 -36.76 -20.71
CA GLU A 30 0.85 -36.27 -21.93
C GLU A 30 0.58 -34.76 -21.87
N GLU A 31 0.93 -34.05 -22.95
CA GLU A 31 0.81 -32.58 -23.02
C GLU A 31 -0.65 -32.10 -22.91
N ASP A 32 -1.58 -32.88 -23.47
CA ASP A 32 -3.00 -32.52 -23.55
C ASP A 32 -3.82 -32.94 -22.32
N VAL A 33 -3.22 -33.58 -21.30
CA VAL A 33 -3.97 -34.17 -20.16
C VAL A 33 -4.82 -33.15 -19.41
N LEU A 34 -4.31 -31.95 -19.20
CA LEU A 34 -5.05 -30.88 -18.52
C LEU A 34 -6.17 -30.33 -19.41
N GLN A 35 -5.90 -30.17 -20.70
CA GLN A 35 -6.89 -29.68 -21.66
C GLN A 35 -8.03 -30.67 -21.83
N GLU A 36 -7.75 -31.96 -21.95
CA GLU A 36 -8.75 -33.01 -22.07
C GLU A 36 -9.55 -33.21 -20.78
N CYS A 37 -8.91 -33.05 -19.62
CA CYS A 37 -9.60 -33.07 -18.33
C CYS A 37 -10.62 -31.92 -18.26
N LYS A 38 -10.21 -30.70 -18.61
CA LYS A 38 -11.09 -29.51 -18.67
C LYS A 38 -12.17 -29.62 -19.75
N ALA A 39 -11.86 -30.27 -20.88
CA ALA A 39 -12.81 -30.61 -21.94
C ALA A 39 -13.77 -31.75 -21.55
N GLN A 40 -13.68 -32.27 -20.33
CA GLN A 40 -14.51 -33.33 -19.78
C GLN A 40 -14.45 -34.64 -20.58
N ASN A 41 -13.26 -35.05 -21.03
CA ASN A 41 -13.10 -36.35 -21.68
C ASN A 41 -13.57 -37.48 -20.71
N ARG A 42 -14.65 -38.16 -21.10
CA ARG A 42 -15.30 -39.18 -20.28
C ARG A 42 -14.38 -40.36 -19.92
N LYS A 43 -13.53 -40.84 -20.84
CA LYS A 43 -12.62 -41.97 -20.55
C LYS A 43 -11.58 -41.55 -19.52
N LEU A 44 -10.97 -40.38 -19.72
CA LEU A 44 -9.99 -39.81 -18.81
C LEU A 44 -10.59 -39.58 -17.42
N LEU A 45 -11.75 -38.93 -17.33
CA LEU A 45 -12.40 -38.65 -16.06
C LEU A 45 -12.77 -39.93 -15.30
N LEU A 46 -13.28 -40.96 -15.98
CA LEU A 46 -13.55 -42.26 -15.35
C LEU A 46 -12.28 -42.96 -14.86
N PHE A 47 -11.14 -42.76 -15.55
CA PHE A 47 -9.85 -43.28 -15.11
C PHE A 47 -9.33 -42.52 -13.88
N LEU A 48 -9.32 -41.18 -13.93
CA LEU A 48 -8.83 -40.32 -12.85
C LEU A 48 -9.66 -40.50 -11.57
N SER A 49 -10.97 -40.71 -11.68
CA SER A 49 -11.87 -40.91 -10.53
C SER A 49 -11.78 -42.31 -9.88
N LYS A 50 -10.90 -43.21 -10.37
CA LYS A 50 -10.62 -44.47 -9.68
C LYS A 50 -9.91 -44.21 -8.35
N ASP A 51 -10.20 -45.02 -7.34
CA ASP A 51 -9.70 -44.82 -5.96
C ASP A 51 -8.18 -44.70 -5.89
N HIS A 52 -7.44 -45.60 -6.55
CA HIS A 52 -5.97 -45.56 -6.55
C HIS A 52 -5.39 -44.32 -7.24
N CYS A 53 -6.00 -43.86 -8.34
CA CYS A 53 -5.58 -42.65 -9.05
C CYS A 53 -5.78 -41.42 -8.18
N MET A 54 -6.95 -41.27 -7.56
CA MET A 54 -7.23 -40.16 -6.65
C MET A 54 -6.30 -40.16 -5.44
N GLN A 55 -6.03 -41.33 -4.85
CA GLN A 55 -5.07 -41.46 -3.76
C GLN A 55 -3.66 -41.07 -4.20
N GLU A 56 -3.20 -41.46 -5.39
CA GLU A 56 -1.89 -41.06 -5.93
C GLU A 56 -1.83 -39.56 -6.21
N LEU A 57 -2.87 -38.96 -6.83
CA LEU A 57 -2.95 -37.51 -7.06
C LEU A 57 -2.85 -36.71 -5.77
N VAL A 58 -3.57 -37.12 -4.72
CA VAL A 58 -3.49 -36.48 -3.40
C VAL A 58 -2.08 -36.66 -2.81
N THR A 59 -1.49 -37.85 -2.93
CA THR A 59 -0.10 -38.10 -2.47
C THR A 59 0.89 -37.13 -3.09
N LEU A 60 0.79 -36.93 -4.41
CA LEU A 60 1.70 -36.06 -5.16
C LEU A 60 1.67 -34.61 -4.69
N ILE A 61 0.57 -34.13 -4.12
CA ILE A 61 0.45 -32.75 -3.62
C ILE A 61 0.71 -32.61 -2.12
N THR A 62 0.80 -33.72 -1.37
CA THR A 62 0.99 -33.71 0.10
C THR A 62 2.31 -34.32 0.58
N GLU A 63 3.00 -35.08 -0.26
CA GLU A 63 4.28 -35.71 0.10
C GLU A 63 5.42 -35.12 -0.73
N GLU A 64 6.55 -34.85 -0.07
CA GLU A 64 7.71 -34.35 -0.77
C GLU A 64 8.26 -35.39 -1.76
N PRO A 65 8.46 -35.01 -3.03
CA PRO A 65 9.11 -35.88 -3.99
C PRO A 65 10.57 -36.15 -3.57
N PRO A 66 11.12 -37.32 -3.93
CA PRO A 66 12.48 -37.71 -3.58
C PRO A 66 13.53 -36.64 -3.95
N ALA A 67 14.46 -36.38 -3.02
CA ALA A 67 15.48 -35.33 -3.15
C ALA A 67 16.59 -35.64 -4.17
N ASP A 68 16.64 -36.87 -4.70
CA ASP A 68 17.54 -37.33 -5.75
C ASP A 68 17.11 -36.90 -7.16
N LEU A 69 15.88 -36.41 -7.32
CA LEU A 69 15.38 -35.86 -8.58
C LEU A 69 15.88 -34.44 -8.84
N GLU A 70 16.18 -34.11 -10.09
CA GLU A 70 16.58 -32.74 -10.49
C GLU A 70 15.46 -31.75 -10.15
N GLU A 71 15.81 -30.63 -9.49
CA GLU A 71 14.86 -29.65 -8.95
C GLU A 71 13.80 -29.17 -9.96
N LYS A 72 14.20 -29.00 -11.24
CA LYS A 72 13.30 -28.62 -12.35
C LYS A 72 12.22 -29.66 -12.67
N THR A 73 12.50 -30.94 -12.45
CA THR A 73 11.57 -32.04 -12.74
C THR A 73 10.86 -32.54 -11.49
N ARG A 74 11.45 -32.30 -10.32
CA ARG A 74 10.98 -32.74 -9.00
C ARG A 74 9.52 -32.38 -8.74
N PHE A 75 9.09 -31.17 -9.13
CA PHE A 75 7.72 -30.70 -8.90
C PHE A 75 6.80 -30.72 -10.14
N LYS A 76 7.23 -31.34 -11.25
CA LYS A 76 6.39 -31.47 -12.47
C LYS A 76 5.07 -32.19 -12.16
N PHE A 77 5.16 -33.41 -11.60
CA PHE A 77 3.97 -34.21 -11.30
C PHE A 77 3.11 -33.62 -10.17
N PRO A 78 3.65 -33.13 -9.04
CA PRO A 78 2.87 -32.39 -8.04
C PRO A 78 2.06 -31.24 -8.64
N ASN A 79 2.66 -30.45 -9.54
CA ASN A 79 1.97 -29.34 -10.20
C ASN A 79 0.80 -29.83 -11.07
N ILE A 80 1.04 -30.82 -11.96
CA ILE A 80 -0.01 -31.40 -12.81
C ILE A 80 -1.12 -32.03 -11.97
N ALA A 81 -0.78 -32.70 -10.87
CA ALA A 81 -1.75 -33.28 -9.95
C ALA A 81 -2.62 -32.20 -9.31
N CYS A 82 -2.03 -31.10 -8.84
CA CYS A 82 -2.77 -29.96 -8.31
C CYS A 82 -3.70 -29.35 -9.36
N GLU A 83 -3.23 -29.16 -10.60
CA GLU A 83 -4.05 -28.63 -11.70
C GLU A 83 -5.22 -29.56 -12.06
N LEU A 84 -5.02 -30.89 -12.06
CA LEU A 84 -6.08 -31.86 -12.26
C LEU A 84 -7.11 -31.86 -11.11
N LEU A 85 -6.64 -31.83 -9.85
CA LEU A 85 -7.53 -31.80 -8.67
C LEU A 85 -8.32 -30.49 -8.55
N THR A 86 -7.80 -29.41 -9.13
CA THR A 86 -8.40 -28.07 -9.12
C THR A 86 -8.99 -27.66 -10.47
N SER A 87 -9.16 -28.60 -11.41
CA SER A 87 -9.59 -28.33 -12.79
C SER A 87 -11.05 -27.92 -12.95
N ASP A 88 -11.75 -27.67 -11.84
CA ASP A 88 -13.19 -27.35 -11.79
C ASP A 88 -14.12 -28.36 -12.48
N VAL A 89 -13.74 -29.64 -12.44
CA VAL A 89 -14.55 -30.73 -12.99
C VAL A 89 -15.38 -31.38 -11.89
N ALA A 90 -16.71 -31.39 -12.07
CA ALA A 90 -17.66 -31.89 -11.09
C ALA A 90 -17.34 -33.33 -10.61
N LEU A 91 -17.00 -34.26 -11.51
CA LEU A 91 -16.70 -35.65 -11.14
C LEU A 91 -15.48 -35.78 -10.22
N ILE A 92 -14.44 -34.96 -10.45
CA ILE A 92 -13.23 -34.95 -9.63
C ILE A 92 -13.56 -34.33 -8.26
N ASN A 93 -14.25 -33.19 -8.25
CA ASN A 93 -14.69 -32.51 -7.03
C ASN A 93 -15.63 -33.40 -6.18
N ASP A 94 -16.58 -34.11 -6.82
CA ASP A 94 -17.49 -35.06 -6.17
C ASP A 94 -16.73 -36.20 -5.50
N LYS A 95 -15.76 -36.78 -6.21
CA LYS A 95 -14.95 -37.88 -5.68
C LYS A 95 -14.03 -37.39 -4.56
N LEU A 96 -13.35 -36.26 -4.73
CA LEU A 96 -12.40 -35.72 -3.76
C LEU A 96 -13.09 -35.22 -2.49
N GLY A 97 -14.17 -34.45 -2.62
CA GLY A 97 -14.92 -33.88 -1.50
C GLY A 97 -15.92 -34.85 -0.85
N GLY A 98 -16.31 -35.92 -1.54
CA GLY A 98 -17.23 -36.94 -1.03
C GLY A 98 -16.55 -38.12 -0.34
N ASP A 99 -15.25 -38.33 -0.55
CA ASP A 99 -14.48 -39.44 0.02
C ASP A 99 -13.70 -38.98 1.26
N GLU A 100 -14.19 -39.38 2.43
CA GLU A 100 -13.58 -39.00 3.72
C GLU A 100 -12.12 -39.48 3.85
N SER A 101 -11.73 -40.57 3.16
CA SER A 101 -10.34 -41.05 3.19
C SER A 101 -9.37 -40.13 2.45
N LEU A 102 -9.80 -39.48 1.36
CA LEU A 102 -9.00 -38.51 0.63
C LEU A 102 -8.90 -37.19 1.41
N LEU A 103 -10.00 -36.76 2.03
CA LEU A 103 -10.00 -35.60 2.93
C LEU A 103 -9.10 -35.81 4.14
N GLU A 104 -9.10 -37.02 4.73
CA GLU A 104 -8.20 -37.36 5.84
C GLU A 104 -6.72 -37.29 5.41
N LYS A 105 -6.41 -37.75 4.20
CA LYS A 105 -5.05 -37.69 3.67
C LYS A 105 -4.58 -36.26 3.43
N LEU A 106 -5.46 -35.41 2.89
CA LEU A 106 -5.20 -33.96 2.79
C LEU A 106 -5.00 -33.36 4.18
N TYR A 107 -5.84 -33.71 5.15
CA TYR A 107 -5.72 -33.21 6.53
C TYR A 107 -4.38 -33.61 7.18
N HIS A 108 -3.89 -34.83 6.93
CA HIS A 108 -2.61 -35.32 7.47
C HIS A 108 -1.40 -34.49 7.03
N PHE A 109 -1.48 -33.80 5.88
CA PHE A 109 -0.45 -32.84 5.46
C PHE A 109 -0.22 -31.73 6.50
N LEU A 110 -1.29 -31.25 7.14
CA LEU A 110 -1.20 -30.23 8.19
C LEU A 110 -0.65 -30.77 9.52
N GLU A 111 -0.70 -32.08 9.73
CA GLU A 111 -0.18 -32.74 10.94
C GLU A 111 1.35 -32.92 10.91
N GLN A 112 1.99 -32.65 9.77
CA GLN A 112 3.45 -32.67 9.64
C GLN A 112 4.11 -31.57 10.49
N GLU A 113 5.35 -31.79 10.91
CA GLU A 113 6.10 -30.80 11.68
C GLU A 113 6.49 -29.60 10.79
N PRO A 114 6.39 -28.35 11.29
CA PRO A 114 6.87 -27.18 10.56
C PRO A 114 8.40 -27.23 10.32
N PRO A 115 8.91 -26.59 9.26
CA PRO A 115 8.17 -25.87 8.23
C PRO A 115 7.65 -26.80 7.13
N LEU A 116 6.48 -26.48 6.56
CA LEU A 116 5.99 -27.16 5.36
C LEU A 116 6.73 -26.65 4.12
N ASN A 117 6.80 -27.51 3.10
CA ASN A 117 7.25 -27.08 1.78
C ASN A 117 6.32 -25.98 1.23
N PRO A 118 6.81 -24.77 0.91
CA PRO A 118 5.93 -23.67 0.48
C PRO A 118 5.12 -24.00 -0.79
N LEU A 119 5.70 -24.78 -1.71
CA LEU A 119 5.04 -25.17 -2.95
C LEU A 119 3.95 -26.20 -2.70
N LEU A 120 4.21 -27.24 -1.91
CA LEU A 120 3.15 -28.20 -1.53
C LEU A 120 2.07 -27.53 -0.68
N ALA A 121 2.43 -26.60 0.21
CA ALA A 121 1.48 -25.81 0.98
C ALA A 121 0.54 -25.02 0.06
N SER A 122 1.07 -24.46 -1.04
CA SER A 122 0.26 -23.79 -2.07
C SER A 122 -0.67 -24.76 -2.82
N PHE A 123 -0.22 -25.96 -3.16
CA PHE A 123 -1.06 -26.97 -3.81
C PHE A 123 -2.17 -27.46 -2.89
N PHE A 124 -1.84 -27.72 -1.63
CA PHE A 124 -2.80 -28.08 -0.59
C PHE A 124 -3.84 -26.98 -0.40
N SER A 125 -3.41 -25.73 -0.18
CA SER A 125 -4.30 -24.57 0.00
C SER A 125 -5.20 -24.36 -1.23
N LYS A 126 -4.63 -24.45 -2.43
CA LYS A 126 -5.38 -24.36 -3.69
C LYS A 126 -6.43 -25.44 -3.80
N THR A 127 -6.08 -26.69 -3.45
CA THR A 127 -6.98 -27.85 -3.51
C THR A 127 -8.12 -27.73 -2.50
N ILE A 128 -7.83 -27.50 -1.22
CA ILE A 128 -8.87 -27.33 -0.20
C ILE A 128 -9.72 -26.09 -0.48
N GLY A 129 -9.12 -24.99 -0.92
CA GLY A 129 -9.84 -23.79 -1.30
C GLY A 129 -10.83 -24.01 -2.45
N ASN A 130 -10.44 -24.76 -3.48
CA ASN A 130 -11.35 -25.17 -4.55
C ASN A 130 -12.50 -26.05 -4.01
N LEU A 131 -12.19 -26.97 -3.11
CA LEU A 131 -13.21 -27.81 -2.47
C LEU A 131 -14.16 -27.01 -1.56
N ILE A 132 -13.69 -25.98 -0.85
CA ILE A 132 -14.56 -25.07 -0.08
C ILE A 132 -15.56 -24.38 -1.02
N ALA A 133 -15.13 -23.94 -2.20
CA ALA A 133 -15.99 -23.29 -3.18
C ALA A 133 -16.97 -24.25 -3.88
N ARG A 134 -16.56 -25.50 -4.17
CA ARG A 134 -17.35 -26.45 -4.99
C ARG A 134 -18.08 -27.54 -4.20
N LYS A 135 -17.64 -27.82 -2.98
CA LYS A 135 -18.13 -28.87 -2.06
C LYS A 135 -18.27 -28.34 -0.64
N THR A 136 -18.80 -27.12 -0.53
CA THR A 136 -18.87 -26.32 0.70
C THR A 136 -19.42 -27.11 1.88
N ASP A 137 -20.63 -27.67 1.79
CA ASP A 137 -21.27 -28.39 2.90
C ASP A 137 -20.44 -29.59 3.38
N GLN A 138 -19.92 -30.41 2.45
CA GLN A 138 -19.17 -31.62 2.80
C GLN A 138 -17.84 -31.26 3.48
N VAL A 139 -17.11 -30.31 2.90
CA VAL A 139 -15.77 -29.93 3.35
C VAL A 139 -15.84 -29.17 4.66
N ILE A 140 -16.74 -28.19 4.79
CA ILE A 140 -16.94 -27.45 6.05
C ILE A 140 -17.38 -28.41 7.17
N SER A 141 -18.30 -29.35 6.87
CA SER A 141 -18.70 -30.37 7.86
C SER A 141 -17.55 -31.27 8.30
N PHE A 142 -16.65 -31.63 7.38
CA PHE A 142 -15.44 -32.40 7.70
C PHE A 142 -14.47 -31.59 8.57
N LEU A 143 -14.15 -30.35 8.17
CA LEU A 143 -13.20 -29.49 8.89
C LEU A 143 -13.70 -29.14 10.29
N ARG A 144 -15.00 -28.88 10.48
CA ARG A 144 -15.59 -28.62 11.80
C ARG A 144 -15.50 -29.80 12.78
N LYS A 145 -15.41 -31.05 12.29
CA LYS A 145 -15.16 -32.23 13.15
C LYS A 145 -13.71 -32.30 13.65
N LYS A 146 -12.79 -31.59 13.00
CA LYS A 146 -11.36 -31.58 13.34
C LYS A 146 -11.05 -30.41 14.28
N HIS A 147 -11.20 -30.64 15.58
CA HIS A 147 -10.99 -29.63 16.63
C HIS A 147 -9.62 -28.90 16.59
N ASN A 148 -8.58 -29.52 16.03
CA ASN A 148 -7.26 -28.92 15.93
C ASN A 148 -6.97 -28.24 14.60
N PHE A 149 -7.92 -28.20 13.66
CA PHE A 149 -7.67 -27.69 12.30
C PHE A 149 -7.11 -26.27 12.29
N ILE A 150 -7.77 -25.31 12.96
CA ILE A 150 -7.29 -23.93 13.04
C ILE A 150 -5.91 -23.86 13.70
N SER A 151 -5.66 -24.69 14.70
CA SER A 151 -4.35 -24.77 15.34
C SER A 151 -3.24 -25.22 14.41
N LEU A 152 -3.50 -26.23 13.58
CA LEU A 152 -2.52 -26.71 12.61
C LEU A 152 -2.27 -25.67 11.51
N VAL A 153 -3.33 -25.01 10.99
CA VAL A 153 -3.17 -23.94 9.99
C VAL A 153 -2.33 -22.79 10.54
N LEU A 154 -2.58 -22.35 11.78
CA LEU A 154 -1.80 -21.29 12.43
C LEU A 154 -0.36 -21.71 12.79
N ASN A 155 -0.10 -23.00 12.98
CA ASN A 155 1.25 -23.51 13.19
C ASN A 155 2.13 -23.36 11.95
N HIS A 156 1.51 -23.40 10.76
CA HIS A 156 2.16 -23.33 9.45
C HIS A 156 1.95 -22.00 8.73
N ILE A 157 1.57 -20.95 9.47
CA ILE A 157 1.27 -19.61 8.90
C ILE A 157 2.51 -18.90 8.32
N ASP A 158 3.72 -19.41 8.58
CA ASP A 158 4.94 -19.02 7.87
C ASP A 158 4.80 -19.25 6.36
N ALA A 159 4.09 -20.31 5.93
CA ALA A 159 3.71 -20.47 4.54
C ALA A 159 2.49 -19.58 4.21
N SER A 160 2.68 -18.59 3.33
CA SER A 160 1.63 -17.65 2.92
C SER A 160 0.36 -18.31 2.35
N ALA A 161 0.49 -19.52 1.83
CA ALA A 161 -0.63 -20.35 1.39
C ALA A 161 -1.66 -20.65 2.51
N MET A 162 -1.22 -20.71 3.77
CA MET A 162 -2.13 -20.91 4.91
C MET A 162 -2.98 -19.66 5.20
N MET A 163 -2.46 -18.47 4.93
CA MET A 163 -3.25 -17.23 5.00
C MET A 163 -4.39 -17.29 3.98
N ASP A 164 -4.06 -17.61 2.72
CA ASP A 164 -5.05 -17.72 1.64
C ASP A 164 -6.12 -18.77 1.98
N LEU A 165 -5.74 -19.90 2.58
CA LEU A 165 -6.71 -20.91 3.03
C LEU A 165 -7.70 -20.35 4.07
N LEU A 166 -7.21 -19.58 5.06
CA LEU A 166 -8.08 -18.91 6.03
C LEU A 166 -9.00 -17.89 5.36
N LEU A 167 -8.48 -17.09 4.43
CA LEU A 167 -9.27 -16.09 3.71
C LEU A 167 -10.33 -16.75 2.81
N ARG A 168 -10.04 -17.89 2.18
CA ARG A 168 -11.03 -18.67 1.42
C ARG A 168 -12.11 -19.28 2.31
N LEU A 169 -11.78 -19.72 3.52
CA LEU A 169 -12.80 -20.16 4.49
C LEU A 169 -13.77 -19.04 4.87
N ILE A 170 -13.28 -17.79 4.90
CA ILE A 170 -14.08 -16.62 5.26
C ILE A 170 -14.90 -16.10 4.06
N SER A 171 -14.34 -16.13 2.85
CA SER A 171 -14.90 -15.46 1.66
C SER A 171 -15.57 -16.36 0.64
N CYS A 172 -15.15 -17.62 0.48
CA CYS A 172 -15.63 -18.52 -0.58
C CYS A 172 -16.83 -19.39 -0.20
N VAL A 173 -17.45 -19.16 0.96
CA VAL A 173 -18.65 -19.88 1.41
C VAL A 173 -19.89 -19.17 0.86
N GLU A 174 -20.45 -19.69 -0.25
CA GLU A 174 -21.55 -19.04 -0.98
C GLU A 174 -22.87 -18.92 -0.19
N PRO A 175 -23.38 -19.97 0.51
CA PRO A 175 -24.63 -19.83 1.24
C PRO A 175 -24.43 -18.89 2.43
N ALA A 176 -25.10 -17.72 2.42
CA ALA A 176 -24.90 -16.69 3.43
C ALA A 176 -25.12 -17.19 4.88
N LEU A 177 -26.11 -18.07 5.09
CA LEU A 177 -26.35 -18.70 6.40
C LEU A 177 -25.18 -19.59 6.83
N LEU A 178 -24.68 -20.46 5.92
CA LEU A 178 -23.54 -21.33 6.20
C LEU A 178 -22.27 -20.51 6.43
N ARG A 179 -22.08 -19.42 5.69
CA ARG A 179 -20.96 -18.48 5.92
C ARG A 179 -21.02 -17.89 7.32
N MET A 180 -22.19 -17.46 7.79
CA MET A 180 -22.36 -17.00 9.17
C MET A 180 -22.08 -18.07 10.22
N GLU A 181 -22.48 -19.31 9.97
CA GLU A 181 -22.10 -20.44 10.84
C GLU A 181 -20.58 -20.66 10.86
N VAL A 182 -19.90 -20.53 9.71
CA VAL A 182 -18.44 -20.63 9.62
C VAL A 182 -17.77 -19.48 10.37
N LEU A 183 -18.21 -18.23 10.20
CA LEU A 183 -17.62 -17.11 10.94
C LEU A 183 -17.82 -17.24 12.46
N ASN A 184 -18.99 -17.72 12.89
CA ASN A 184 -19.25 -18.02 14.30
C ASN A 184 -18.34 -19.13 14.82
N TRP A 185 -18.14 -20.22 14.06
CA TRP A 185 -17.20 -21.27 14.41
C TRP A 185 -15.75 -20.76 14.51
N LEU A 186 -15.30 -19.94 13.57
CA LEU A 186 -13.96 -19.33 13.63
C LEU A 186 -13.81 -18.40 14.84
N ASN A 187 -14.89 -17.73 15.25
CA ASN A 187 -14.92 -16.91 16.46
C ASN A 187 -14.87 -17.77 17.73
N GLU A 188 -15.60 -18.90 17.78
CA GLU A 188 -15.53 -19.89 18.88
C GLU A 188 -14.12 -20.46 19.05
N GLU A 189 -13.42 -20.72 17.93
CA GLU A 189 -12.00 -21.15 17.89
C GLU A 189 -11.00 -20.01 18.22
N ARG A 190 -11.50 -18.80 18.52
CA ARG A 190 -10.72 -17.60 18.87
C ARG A 190 -9.68 -17.23 17.81
N LEU A 191 -10.04 -17.35 16.52
CA LEU A 191 -9.12 -17.11 15.41
C LEU A 191 -8.42 -15.74 15.52
N ILE A 192 -9.18 -14.67 15.78
CA ILE A 192 -8.64 -13.30 15.85
C ILE A 192 -7.63 -13.16 17.00
N GLN A 193 -8.00 -13.62 18.19
CA GLN A 193 -7.12 -13.53 19.36
C GLN A 193 -5.82 -14.32 19.13
N ARG A 194 -5.91 -15.51 18.53
CA ARG A 194 -4.75 -16.35 18.23
C ARG A 194 -3.84 -15.73 17.16
N LEU A 195 -4.40 -15.07 16.15
CA LEU A 195 -3.63 -14.28 15.19
C LEU A 195 -2.95 -13.09 15.87
N THR A 196 -3.65 -12.38 16.77
CA THR A 196 -3.06 -11.29 17.57
C THR A 196 -1.91 -11.78 18.45
N GLU A 197 -2.01 -12.96 19.05
CA GLU A 197 -0.94 -13.59 19.85
C GLU A 197 0.30 -13.98 19.02
N LEU A 198 0.12 -14.28 17.73
CA LEU A 198 1.23 -14.56 16.81
C LEU A 198 2.05 -13.30 16.49
N MET A 199 1.53 -12.10 16.77
CA MET A 199 2.22 -10.83 16.55
C MET A 199 3.15 -10.42 17.72
N HIS A 200 3.22 -11.21 18.79
CA HIS A 200 4.06 -10.92 19.96
C HIS A 200 5.56 -10.84 19.62
N THR A 201 6.29 -9.96 20.32
CA THR A 201 7.75 -9.79 20.15
C THR A 201 8.53 -11.08 20.42
N GLY A 202 9.63 -11.29 19.68
CA GLY A 202 10.45 -12.50 19.83
C GLY A 202 9.91 -13.77 19.14
N ARG A 203 8.79 -13.67 18.42
CA ARG A 203 8.40 -14.68 17.42
C ARG A 203 9.11 -14.45 16.09
N ASP A 204 9.03 -15.45 15.22
CA ASP A 204 9.50 -15.40 13.85
C ASP A 204 8.86 -14.23 13.05
N GLU A 205 9.69 -13.43 12.36
CA GLU A 205 9.25 -12.21 11.67
C GLU A 205 8.28 -12.51 10.52
N GLU A 206 8.47 -13.62 9.80
CA GLU A 206 7.61 -14.04 8.69
C GLU A 206 6.22 -14.43 9.21
N ARG A 207 6.15 -15.18 10.32
CA ARG A 207 4.88 -15.49 10.98
C ARG A 207 4.15 -14.25 11.49
N GLN A 208 4.87 -13.28 12.06
CA GLN A 208 4.26 -12.01 12.50
C GLN A 208 3.69 -11.23 11.32
N SER A 209 4.44 -11.14 10.21
CA SER A 209 4.02 -10.47 8.99
C SER A 209 2.76 -11.12 8.40
N ASN A 210 2.76 -12.45 8.30
CA ASN A 210 1.64 -13.20 7.76
C ASN A 210 0.39 -13.12 8.66
N ALA A 211 0.55 -13.18 9.98
CA ALA A 211 -0.57 -12.97 10.91
C ALA A 211 -1.16 -11.55 10.79
N SER A 212 -0.31 -10.53 10.71
CA SER A 212 -0.71 -9.14 10.51
C SER A 212 -1.47 -8.94 9.20
N GLN A 213 -0.94 -9.48 8.10
CA GLN A 213 -1.57 -9.36 6.79
C GLN A 213 -2.92 -10.07 6.76
N THR A 214 -3.00 -11.27 7.35
CA THR A 214 -4.26 -12.01 7.50
C THR A 214 -5.31 -11.19 8.27
N LEU A 215 -4.93 -10.54 9.38
CA LEU A 215 -5.85 -9.67 10.13
C LEU A 215 -6.34 -8.48 9.29
N CYS A 216 -5.43 -7.82 8.55
CA CYS A 216 -5.79 -6.73 7.64
C CYS A 216 -6.78 -7.18 6.56
N ASP A 217 -6.54 -8.34 5.96
CA ASP A 217 -7.39 -8.87 4.89
C ASP A 217 -8.76 -9.30 5.43
N ILE A 218 -8.83 -9.86 6.65
CA ILE A 218 -10.11 -10.13 7.32
C ILE A 218 -10.89 -8.83 7.55
N ILE A 219 -10.25 -7.77 8.06
CA ILE A 219 -10.92 -6.47 8.27
C ILE A 219 -11.52 -5.95 6.94
N ARG A 220 -10.73 -5.97 5.86
CA ARG A 220 -11.16 -5.48 4.54
C ARG A 220 -12.28 -6.33 3.97
N LEU A 221 -12.15 -7.66 4.00
CA LEU A 221 -13.18 -8.60 3.52
C LEU A 221 -14.48 -8.43 4.30
N SER A 222 -14.44 -8.37 5.64
CA SER A 222 -15.63 -8.20 6.47
C SER A 222 -16.34 -6.87 6.21
N ARG A 223 -15.59 -5.77 6.03
CA ARG A 223 -16.16 -4.45 5.68
C ARG A 223 -16.74 -4.42 4.25
N ASP A 224 -16.10 -5.10 3.31
CA ASP A 224 -16.60 -5.19 1.93
C ASP A 224 -17.88 -6.03 1.85
N GLN A 225 -17.95 -7.14 2.60
CA GLN A 225 -19.16 -7.96 2.71
C GLN A 225 -20.32 -7.19 3.35
N ALA A 226 -20.07 -6.42 4.41
CA ALA A 226 -21.07 -5.59 5.07
C ALA A 226 -21.66 -4.49 4.15
N ASN A 227 -20.87 -4.02 3.17
CA ASN A 227 -21.32 -3.03 2.19
C ASN A 227 -22.21 -3.59 1.08
N GLN A 228 -21.94 -4.83 0.64
CA GLN A 228 -22.69 -5.47 -0.46
C GLN A 228 -24.09 -5.93 -0.04
N LEU A 229 -24.28 -6.26 1.25
CA LEU A 229 -25.53 -6.80 1.78
C LEU A 229 -26.36 -5.67 2.42
N SER A 230 -27.29 -5.09 1.64
CA SER A 230 -28.16 -4.00 2.09
C SER A 230 -29.31 -4.41 3.02
N GLU A 231 -29.50 -5.69 3.30
CA GLU A 231 -30.58 -6.20 4.16
C GLU A 231 -30.04 -6.84 5.43
N VAL A 232 -30.59 -6.37 6.56
CA VAL A 232 -30.40 -6.78 7.97
C VAL A 232 -29.69 -8.13 8.12
N THR A 233 -28.36 -8.09 8.19
CA THR A 233 -27.54 -9.25 8.54
C THR A 233 -26.91 -8.99 9.91
N GLU A 234 -26.84 -10.02 10.75
CA GLU A 234 -26.09 -9.99 12.00
C GLU A 234 -24.67 -9.42 11.76
N PRO A 235 -24.10 -8.65 12.71
CA PRO A 235 -22.77 -8.10 12.54
C PRO A 235 -21.76 -9.24 12.39
N ASP A 236 -20.77 -9.04 11.53
CA ASP A 236 -19.68 -10.01 11.38
C ASP A 236 -19.02 -10.24 12.76
N PRO A 237 -19.02 -11.50 13.27
CA PRO A 237 -18.52 -11.79 14.61
C PRO A 237 -17.00 -11.59 14.70
N LEU A 238 -16.26 -11.86 13.62
CA LEU A 238 -14.82 -11.64 13.55
C LEU A 238 -14.50 -10.16 13.55
N LEU A 239 -15.23 -9.36 12.75
CA LEU A 239 -15.07 -7.90 12.75
C LEU A 239 -15.42 -7.28 14.11
N THR A 240 -16.46 -7.79 14.77
CA THR A 240 -16.85 -7.34 16.12
C THR A 240 -15.73 -7.57 17.14
N VAL A 241 -15.03 -8.70 17.08
CA VAL A 241 -13.87 -8.96 17.93
C VAL A 241 -12.67 -8.10 17.53
N LEU A 242 -12.38 -7.97 16.24
CA LEU A 242 -11.30 -7.13 15.72
C LEU A 242 -11.40 -5.68 16.19
N GLU A 243 -12.60 -5.10 16.14
CA GLU A 243 -12.87 -3.72 16.56
C GLU A 243 -13.12 -3.58 18.09
N SER A 244 -13.07 -4.69 18.84
CA SER A 244 -13.27 -4.66 20.29
C SER A 244 -12.09 -3.99 21.01
N GLN A 245 -12.39 -3.27 22.09
CA GLN A 245 -11.36 -2.61 22.90
C GLN A 245 -10.37 -3.63 23.49
N GLU A 246 -10.84 -4.84 23.84
CA GLU A 246 -10.02 -5.91 24.40
C GLU A 246 -8.97 -6.40 23.41
N ASN A 247 -9.37 -6.74 22.18
CA ASN A 247 -8.44 -7.24 21.17
C ASN A 247 -7.42 -6.17 20.74
N VAL A 248 -7.85 -4.91 20.55
CA VAL A 248 -6.94 -3.81 20.22
C VAL A 248 -5.95 -3.54 21.35
N SER A 249 -6.37 -3.65 22.61
CA SER A 249 -5.48 -3.53 23.76
C SER A 249 -4.46 -4.67 23.82
N GLU A 250 -4.86 -5.90 23.52
CA GLU A 250 -3.94 -7.05 23.48
C GLU A 250 -2.95 -6.92 22.30
N LEU A 251 -3.38 -6.42 21.14
CA LEU A 251 -2.49 -6.09 20.02
C LEU A 251 -1.43 -5.07 20.44
N LEU A 252 -1.85 -3.96 21.06
CA LEU A 252 -0.94 -2.91 21.55
C LEU A 252 0.03 -3.45 22.59
N LYS A 253 -0.47 -4.28 23.52
CA LYS A 253 0.35 -4.98 24.49
C LYS A 253 1.41 -5.86 23.83
N ASN A 254 1.02 -6.67 22.84
CA ASN A 254 1.96 -7.51 22.07
C ASN A 254 3.01 -6.72 21.28
N MET A 255 2.69 -5.49 20.85
CA MET A 255 3.65 -4.61 20.17
C MET A 255 4.71 -4.04 21.12
N PHE A 256 4.34 -3.74 22.37
CA PHE A 256 5.18 -2.98 23.30
C PHE A 256 5.78 -3.80 24.45
N GLU A 257 5.26 -4.99 24.74
CA GLU A 257 5.86 -5.93 25.68
C GLU A 257 7.09 -6.62 25.05
N GLY A 258 8.16 -6.79 25.83
CA GLY A 258 9.37 -7.48 25.41
C GLY A 258 10.38 -6.61 24.64
N GLU A 259 11.17 -7.25 23.78
CA GLU A 259 12.18 -6.56 22.95
C GLU A 259 11.51 -5.87 21.76
N ARG A 260 11.74 -4.57 21.61
CA ARG A 260 11.13 -3.77 20.55
C ARG A 260 11.80 -4.03 19.21
N THR A 261 11.24 -4.95 18.45
CA THR A 261 11.63 -5.19 17.06
C THR A 261 10.93 -4.22 16.12
N GLU A 262 11.50 -3.98 14.95
CA GLU A 262 10.83 -3.16 13.95
C GLU A 262 9.64 -3.88 13.30
N ALA A 263 9.75 -5.20 13.08
CA ALA A 263 8.68 -6.03 12.54
C ALA A 263 7.40 -5.93 13.39
N SER A 264 7.51 -6.09 14.72
CA SER A 264 6.35 -6.00 15.61
C SER A 264 5.66 -4.63 15.57
N VAL A 265 6.44 -3.55 15.53
CA VAL A 265 5.91 -2.17 15.43
C VAL A 265 5.22 -1.95 14.09
N VAL A 266 5.85 -2.35 12.99
CA VAL A 266 5.32 -2.17 11.63
C VAL A 266 4.04 -2.96 11.45
N ASN A 267 4.07 -4.26 11.76
CA ASN A 267 2.94 -5.17 11.64
C ASN A 267 1.76 -4.74 12.52
N GLY A 268 2.01 -4.47 13.80
CA GLY A 268 0.97 -4.00 14.71
C GLY A 268 0.36 -2.66 14.29
N THR A 269 1.20 -1.72 13.84
CA THR A 269 0.72 -0.43 13.33
C THR A 269 -0.08 -0.59 12.04
N GLN A 270 0.29 -1.53 11.16
CA GLN A 270 -0.44 -1.80 9.93
C GLN A 270 -1.86 -2.29 10.21
N VAL A 271 -2.05 -3.17 11.19
CA VAL A 271 -3.40 -3.60 11.63
C VAL A 271 -4.20 -2.41 12.18
N LEU A 272 -3.59 -1.56 13.03
CA LEU A 272 -4.26 -0.36 13.55
C LEU A 272 -4.64 0.62 12.43
N LEU A 273 -3.76 0.85 11.45
CA LEU A 273 -4.07 1.67 10.28
C LEU A 273 -5.26 1.11 9.52
N THR A 274 -5.29 -0.20 9.25
CA THR A 274 -6.42 -0.85 8.57
C THR A 274 -7.71 -0.79 9.39
N LEU A 275 -7.65 -0.85 10.72
CA LEU A 275 -8.81 -0.59 11.58
C LEU A 275 -9.31 0.86 11.49
N LEU A 276 -8.40 1.82 11.32
CA LEU A 276 -8.71 3.25 11.18
C LEU A 276 -9.06 3.68 9.74
N GLU A 277 -8.85 2.81 8.74
CA GLU A 277 -9.21 3.06 7.33
C GLU A 277 -10.74 3.24 7.20
N SER A 278 -11.20 4.49 7.25
CA SER A 278 -12.50 4.86 6.69
C SER A 278 -12.32 4.94 5.18
N ARG A 279 -12.99 4.08 4.39
CA ARG A 279 -13.10 4.32 2.94
C ARG A 279 -13.69 5.72 2.75
N ARG A 280 -12.84 6.66 2.40
CA ARG A 280 -13.20 7.95 1.80
C ARG A 280 -12.66 7.90 0.38
N SER A 281 -13.53 8.25 -0.56
CA SER A 281 -13.24 8.60 -1.94
C SER A 281 -11.76 8.91 -2.14
N GLY A 282 -11.10 8.07 -2.92
CA GLY A 282 -9.68 8.21 -3.23
C GLY A 282 -9.34 9.63 -3.64
N LEU A 283 -8.07 9.98 -3.42
CA LEU A 283 -7.42 11.22 -3.83
C LEU A 283 -7.30 11.34 -5.37
N GLU A 284 -8.29 10.84 -6.10
CA GLU A 284 -8.45 10.81 -7.55
C GLU A 284 -9.74 11.58 -7.96
N GLY A 285 -10.33 12.31 -7.01
CA GLY A 285 -11.56 13.09 -7.19
C GLY A 285 -11.30 14.59 -7.38
N LEU A 286 -10.46 14.99 -8.34
CA LEU A 286 -10.52 16.36 -8.86
C LEU A 286 -11.57 16.49 -9.98
N MET A 287 -12.12 15.37 -10.46
CA MET A 287 -13.11 15.31 -11.56
C MET A 287 -14.55 15.00 -11.12
N ASP A 288 -14.82 14.63 -9.86
CA ASP A 288 -16.13 14.11 -9.42
C ASP A 288 -16.94 15.04 -8.50
N LEU A 289 -16.90 16.35 -8.74
CA LEU A 289 -17.75 17.32 -8.02
C LEU A 289 -19.24 17.29 -8.43
N TYR A 290 -19.67 16.38 -9.32
CA TYR A 290 -21.05 16.35 -9.83
C TYR A 290 -21.86 15.06 -9.62
N SER A 291 -21.32 14.03 -8.96
CA SER A 291 -22.07 12.79 -8.69
C SER A 291 -22.27 12.57 -7.20
N GLN A 292 -23.40 13.07 -6.67
CA GLN A 292 -23.89 12.69 -5.35
C GLN A 292 -24.27 11.20 -5.32
N GLY A 293 -23.35 10.35 -4.88
CA GLY A 293 -23.64 9.03 -4.33
C GLY A 293 -23.23 9.01 -2.85
N PHE A 294 -24.19 8.81 -1.94
CA PHE A 294 -23.92 8.59 -0.52
C PHE A 294 -23.21 7.23 -0.34
N GLU A 295 -21.89 7.16 -0.53
CA GLU A 295 -21.10 6.07 -0.01
C GLU A 295 -20.98 6.26 1.51
N ARG A 296 -21.46 5.28 2.30
CA ARG A 296 -21.34 5.30 3.76
C ARG A 296 -19.86 5.32 4.14
N SER A 297 -19.33 6.49 4.49
CA SER A 297 -18.05 6.58 5.19
C SER A 297 -18.19 5.80 6.50
N TYR A 298 -17.42 4.73 6.67
CA TYR A 298 -17.39 4.00 7.93
C TYR A 298 -16.88 4.93 9.04
N THR A 299 -17.76 5.33 9.97
CA THR A 299 -17.34 6.00 11.19
C THR A 299 -16.53 5.01 12.01
N VAL A 300 -15.24 5.31 12.23
CA VAL A 300 -14.34 4.50 13.04
C VAL A 300 -14.98 4.19 14.40
N ASN A 301 -14.94 2.93 14.82
CA ASN A 301 -15.53 2.52 16.08
C ASN A 301 -14.79 3.15 17.27
N SER A 302 -15.53 3.84 18.15
CA SER A 302 -14.96 4.55 19.31
C SER A 302 -14.18 3.64 20.28
N SER A 303 -14.47 2.34 20.29
CA SER A 303 -13.71 1.34 21.08
C SER A 303 -12.24 1.27 20.70
N ILE A 304 -11.94 1.40 19.41
CA ILE A 304 -10.58 1.36 18.86
C ILE A 304 -9.79 2.56 19.37
N LEU A 305 -10.38 3.75 19.31
CA LEU A 305 -9.73 4.99 19.76
C LEU A 305 -9.47 4.96 21.27
N ARG A 306 -10.43 4.48 22.07
CA ARG A 306 -10.26 4.30 23.53
C ARG A 306 -9.17 3.29 23.90
N ALA A 307 -8.90 2.30 23.04
CA ALA A 307 -7.80 1.36 23.25
C ALA A 307 -6.43 1.99 22.91
N ILE A 308 -6.37 2.82 21.87
CA ILE A 308 -5.12 3.44 21.39
C ILE A 308 -4.67 4.59 22.30
N GLU A 309 -5.60 5.41 22.80
CA GLU A 309 -5.30 6.63 23.57
C GLU A 309 -4.24 6.44 24.68
N PRO A 310 -4.31 5.42 25.57
CA PRO A 310 -3.34 5.26 26.66
C PRO A 310 -1.91 4.91 26.20
N HIS A 311 -1.79 4.44 24.95
CA HIS A 311 -0.54 3.99 24.33
C HIS A 311 0.08 5.03 23.39
N LEU A 312 -0.54 6.20 23.22
CA LEU A 312 0.03 7.31 22.43
C LEU A 312 1.42 7.74 22.92
N LYS A 313 1.66 7.65 24.23
CA LYS A 313 2.98 7.86 24.84
C LYS A 313 4.04 6.86 24.34
N ASP A 314 3.64 5.61 24.08
CA ASP A 314 4.55 4.55 23.63
C ASP A 314 4.94 4.77 22.16
N PHE A 315 3.98 5.22 21.34
CA PHE A 315 4.22 5.66 19.97
C PHE A 315 5.10 6.91 19.90
N GLN A 316 4.87 7.91 20.75
CA GLN A 316 5.72 9.09 20.85
C GLN A 316 7.16 8.71 21.25
N GLN A 317 7.32 7.75 22.17
CA GLN A 317 8.62 7.22 22.54
C GLN A 317 9.32 6.48 21.38
N LEU A 318 8.59 5.82 20.48
CA LEU A 318 9.16 5.21 19.25
C LEU A 318 9.66 6.27 18.26
N LEU A 319 9.00 7.43 18.17
CA LEU A 319 9.50 8.55 17.38
C LEU A 319 10.82 9.09 17.96
N LEU A 320 10.97 9.13 19.28
CA LEU A 320 12.23 9.55 19.92
C LEU A 320 13.32 8.48 19.78
N ASN A 321 13.02 7.25 20.14
CA ASN A 321 13.97 6.14 20.26
C ASN A 321 13.46 4.90 19.50
N PRO A 322 13.68 4.82 18.18
CA PRO A 322 13.28 3.67 17.37
C PRO A 322 14.24 2.48 17.58
N PRO A 323 13.84 1.27 17.15
CA PRO A 323 14.75 0.14 17.02
C PRO A 323 16.00 0.51 16.20
N THR A 324 17.17 0.03 16.63
CA THR A 324 18.45 0.41 16.02
C THR A 324 18.57 -0.11 14.60
N ARG A 325 18.95 0.77 13.66
CA ARG A 325 19.32 0.42 12.28
C ARG A 325 20.74 0.85 11.98
N SER A 326 21.40 0.13 11.09
CA SER A 326 22.73 0.49 10.58
C SER A 326 22.67 1.78 9.75
N ALA A 327 23.77 2.54 9.78
CA ALA A 327 23.94 3.71 8.95
C ALA A 327 23.77 3.37 7.46
N ILE A 328 23.13 4.26 6.69
CA ILE A 328 22.87 4.06 5.26
C ILE A 328 23.71 5.06 4.47
N LEU A 329 24.50 4.57 3.50
CA LEU A 329 25.17 5.44 2.53
C LEU A 329 24.16 5.89 1.47
N THR A 330 23.94 7.20 1.39
CA THR A 330 23.06 7.83 0.40
C THR A 330 23.88 8.64 -0.62
N THR A 331 23.24 9.06 -1.71
CA THR A 331 23.85 9.96 -2.72
C THR A 331 24.24 11.33 -2.17
N VAL A 332 23.78 11.68 -0.96
CA VAL A 332 24.04 12.96 -0.28
C VAL A 332 24.95 12.77 0.96
N GLY A 333 25.40 11.55 1.24
CA GLY A 333 26.29 11.22 2.37
C GLY A 333 25.77 10.08 3.24
N VAL A 334 26.47 9.82 4.35
CA VAL A 334 26.11 8.77 5.31
C VAL A 334 25.01 9.27 6.26
N LEU A 335 23.91 8.54 6.32
CA LEU A 335 22.82 8.78 7.24
C LEU A 335 22.97 7.84 8.45
N GLU A 336 23.59 8.36 9.52
CA GLU A 336 23.90 7.61 10.74
C GLU A 336 22.66 7.04 11.44
N GLN A 337 21.59 7.83 11.52
CA GLN A 337 20.31 7.42 12.10
C GLN A 337 19.22 7.51 11.02
N PRO A 338 18.98 6.47 10.22
CA PRO A 338 17.88 6.47 9.28
C PRO A 338 16.54 6.60 10.00
N LEU A 339 15.52 7.12 9.30
CA LEU A 339 14.17 7.25 9.86
C LEU A 339 13.62 5.89 10.31
N GLY A 340 13.84 4.85 9.51
CA GLY A 340 13.30 3.52 9.74
C GLY A 340 11.81 3.38 9.40
N SER A 341 11.37 2.15 9.18
CA SER A 341 9.96 1.83 8.93
C SER A 341 9.12 2.06 10.18
N ALA A 342 9.66 1.79 11.39
CA ALA A 342 8.96 2.03 12.65
C ALA A 342 8.47 3.48 12.79
N ARG A 343 9.36 4.48 12.70
CA ARG A 343 8.97 5.91 12.82
C ARG A 343 7.99 6.32 11.72
N LEU A 344 8.18 5.83 10.49
CA LEU A 344 7.29 6.16 9.38
C LEU A 344 5.87 5.61 9.60
N HIS A 345 5.75 4.38 10.11
CA HIS A 345 4.44 3.80 10.45
C HIS A 345 3.78 4.56 11.60
N VAL A 346 4.54 4.97 12.62
CA VAL A 346 4.00 5.83 13.69
C VAL A 346 3.53 7.18 13.13
N ALA A 347 4.28 7.82 12.23
CA ALA A 347 3.85 9.07 11.60
C ALA A 347 2.56 8.88 10.79
N ARG A 348 2.41 7.75 10.06
CA ARG A 348 1.16 7.38 9.37
C ARG A 348 0.01 7.21 10.36
N LEU A 349 0.24 6.50 11.47
CA LEU A 349 -0.77 6.27 12.49
C LEU A 349 -1.26 7.58 13.11
N VAL A 350 -0.35 8.50 13.45
CA VAL A 350 -0.71 9.84 13.96
C VAL A 350 -1.55 10.61 12.95
N ALA A 351 -1.19 10.57 11.66
CA ALA A 351 -1.99 11.22 10.61
C ALA A 351 -3.41 10.63 10.54
N SER A 352 -3.54 9.30 10.51
CA SER A 352 -4.84 8.62 10.49
C SER A 352 -5.68 8.89 11.74
N LEU A 353 -5.05 8.94 12.92
CA LEU A 353 -5.72 9.28 14.17
C LEU A 353 -6.27 10.71 14.18
N LEU A 354 -5.49 11.69 13.71
CA LEU A 354 -5.94 13.07 13.59
C LEU A 354 -7.12 13.24 12.61
N GLN A 355 -7.18 12.42 11.56
CA GLN A 355 -8.30 12.42 10.61
C GLN A 355 -9.62 11.94 11.21
N THR A 356 -9.59 11.15 12.29
CA THR A 356 -10.81 10.72 12.99
C THR A 356 -11.51 11.88 13.70
N CYS A 357 -10.81 12.99 13.92
CA CYS A 357 -11.29 14.15 14.65
C CYS A 357 -11.81 13.83 16.07
N ASP A 358 -11.29 12.78 16.71
CA ASP A 358 -11.62 12.50 18.11
C ASP A 358 -10.87 13.47 19.05
N LEU A 359 -11.63 14.12 19.95
CA LEU A 359 -11.10 15.15 20.84
C LEU A 359 -10.09 14.59 21.84
N SER A 360 -10.32 13.39 22.37
CA SER A 360 -9.47 12.76 23.37
C SER A 360 -8.09 12.47 22.79
N ILE A 361 -8.08 11.87 21.59
CA ILE A 361 -6.86 11.59 20.82
C ILE A 361 -6.11 12.88 20.49
N CYS A 362 -6.80 13.91 19.97
CA CYS A 362 -6.20 15.19 19.64
C CYS A 362 -5.55 15.86 20.87
N GLN A 363 -6.24 15.86 22.02
CA GLN A 363 -5.73 16.43 23.28
C GLN A 363 -4.47 15.68 23.76
N GLU A 364 -4.48 14.35 23.70
CA GLU A 364 -3.33 13.55 24.12
C GLU A 364 -2.12 13.72 23.18
N ILE A 365 -2.34 13.83 21.87
CA ILE A 365 -1.30 14.16 20.88
C ILE A 365 -0.66 15.51 21.18
N CYS A 366 -1.46 16.52 21.54
CA CYS A 366 -0.96 17.85 21.95
C CYS A 366 -0.19 17.75 23.28
N ARG A 367 -0.74 17.05 24.28
CA ARG A 367 -0.10 16.87 25.60
C ARG A 367 1.28 16.22 25.50
N LEU A 368 1.47 15.31 24.54
CA LEU A 368 2.73 14.62 24.29
C LEU A 368 3.68 15.38 23.36
N ASN A 369 3.28 16.55 22.85
CA ASN A 369 4.03 17.34 21.87
C ASN A 369 4.44 16.51 20.64
N THR A 370 3.59 15.56 20.24
CA THR A 370 3.92 14.63 19.14
C THR A 370 4.03 15.35 17.81
N MET A 371 3.21 16.40 17.60
CA MET A 371 3.28 17.23 16.38
C MET A 371 4.57 18.04 16.27
N ASP A 372 5.06 18.60 17.38
CA ASP A 372 6.33 19.32 17.40
C ASP A 372 7.50 18.39 17.05
N LEU A 373 7.49 17.16 17.61
CA LEU A 373 8.46 16.12 17.28
C LEU A 373 8.39 15.68 15.81
N LEU A 374 7.19 15.53 15.24
CA LEU A 374 7.03 15.19 13.82
C LEU A 374 7.56 16.30 12.91
N LEU A 375 7.39 17.57 13.28
CA LEU A 375 7.98 18.70 12.57
C LEU A 375 9.52 18.72 12.70
N ASP A 376 10.08 18.39 13.86
CA ASP A 376 11.53 18.23 14.02
C ASP A 376 12.09 17.14 13.08
N LEU A 377 11.39 15.99 13.01
CA LEU A 377 11.76 14.90 12.10
C LEU A 377 11.60 15.33 10.63
N PHE A 378 10.56 16.10 10.28
CA PHE A 378 10.35 16.64 8.92
C PHE A 378 11.57 17.43 8.43
N PHE A 379 12.10 18.33 9.26
CA PHE A 379 13.27 19.14 8.91
C PHE A 379 14.59 18.38 9.04
N LYS A 380 14.70 17.42 9.97
CA LYS A 380 15.88 16.55 10.10
C LYS A 380 16.06 15.65 8.87
N TYR A 381 14.98 15.07 8.35
CA TYR A 381 15.00 14.16 7.21
C TYR A 381 14.58 14.87 5.91
N THR A 382 15.39 15.80 5.43
CA THR A 382 15.08 16.70 4.29
C THR A 382 14.77 16.00 2.95
N TRP A 383 15.07 14.70 2.83
CA TRP A 383 14.89 13.91 1.59
C TRP A 383 13.89 12.75 1.75
N ASN A 384 13.11 12.71 2.83
CA ASN A 384 12.13 11.64 3.06
C ASN A 384 10.69 12.09 2.71
N ASN A 385 10.33 11.95 1.44
CA ASN A 385 9.01 12.35 0.93
C ASN A 385 7.85 11.65 1.66
N PHE A 386 8.02 10.39 2.09
CA PHE A 386 6.98 9.64 2.78
C PHE A 386 6.65 10.26 4.15
N LEU A 387 7.66 10.63 4.93
CA LEU A 387 7.48 11.36 6.19
C LEU A 387 6.83 12.71 5.95
N HIS A 388 7.31 13.45 4.95
CA HIS A 388 6.79 14.79 4.64
C HIS A 388 5.31 14.77 4.29
N LEU A 389 4.88 13.77 3.51
CA LEU A 389 3.46 13.54 3.22
C LEU A 389 2.66 13.29 4.51
N GLN A 390 3.16 12.49 5.45
CA GLN A 390 2.43 12.24 6.70
C GLN A 390 2.29 13.51 7.55
N VAL A 391 3.35 14.32 7.63
CA VAL A 391 3.30 15.60 8.37
C VAL A 391 2.36 16.60 7.70
N GLU A 392 2.36 16.66 6.36
CA GLU A 392 1.39 17.44 5.58
C GLU A 392 -0.05 17.03 5.91
N LEU A 393 -0.34 15.72 5.93
CA LEU A 393 -1.66 15.19 6.29
C LEU A 393 -2.05 15.51 7.74
N CYS A 394 -1.10 15.45 8.68
CA CYS A 394 -1.35 15.82 10.07
C CYS A 394 -1.75 17.30 10.18
N VAL A 395 -0.99 18.21 9.55
CA VAL A 395 -1.29 19.65 9.54
C VAL A 395 -2.65 19.91 8.91
N ALA A 396 -2.95 19.31 7.75
CA ALA A 396 -4.24 19.46 7.10
C ALA A 396 -5.40 18.97 7.99
N SER A 397 -5.22 17.85 8.69
CA SER A 397 -6.24 17.28 9.57
C SER A 397 -6.53 18.17 10.78
N ILE A 398 -5.48 18.76 11.38
CA ILE A 398 -5.62 19.71 12.50
C ILE A 398 -6.34 20.99 12.04
N LEU A 399 -5.97 21.54 10.89
CA LEU A 399 -6.55 22.79 10.38
C LEU A 399 -8.01 22.62 9.91
N ASN A 400 -8.35 21.45 9.39
CA ASN A 400 -9.71 21.13 8.94
C ASN A 400 -10.66 20.71 10.07
N HIS A 401 -10.17 20.61 11.32
CA HIS A 401 -10.98 20.21 12.45
C HIS A 401 -12.05 21.27 12.73
N SER A 402 -13.33 20.89 12.70
CA SER A 402 -14.40 21.79 13.13
C SER A 402 -14.30 21.96 14.64
N ALA A 403 -14.27 23.19 15.12
CA ALA A 403 -14.57 23.47 16.51
C ALA A 403 -16.05 23.12 16.75
N HIS A 404 -16.38 21.85 17.00
CA HIS A 404 -17.61 21.46 17.65
C HIS A 404 -17.53 21.84 19.14
N SER A 405 -17.31 23.12 19.43
CA SER A 405 -17.31 23.66 20.79
C SER A 405 -18.43 24.64 21.05
N ASP A 406 -19.37 24.87 20.12
CA ASP A 406 -20.58 25.65 20.41
C ASP A 406 -21.82 25.08 19.70
N HIS A 407 -22.88 24.87 20.48
CA HIS A 407 -24.24 24.44 20.09
C HIS A 407 -24.54 22.93 19.99
N GLN A 408 -24.32 22.18 21.08
CA GLN A 408 -25.34 21.20 21.49
C GLN A 408 -26.18 21.78 22.62
N ASN A 409 -27.28 22.42 22.25
CA ASN A 409 -28.41 22.59 23.14
C ASN A 409 -29.71 22.58 22.30
N PRO A 410 -30.28 21.40 21.98
CA PRO A 410 -31.65 21.34 21.50
C PRO A 410 -32.58 21.40 22.71
N GLY A 411 -32.58 22.53 23.41
CA GLY A 411 -33.54 22.84 24.45
C GLY A 411 -34.81 23.39 23.82
N LEU A 412 -35.76 22.51 23.53
CA LEU A 412 -37.14 22.84 23.14
C LEU A 412 -37.68 24.00 23.99
N GLN A 413 -37.84 25.16 23.37
CA GLN A 413 -38.72 26.21 23.89
C GLN A 413 -40.15 25.71 23.79
N ASN A 414 -40.74 25.33 24.93
CA ASN A 414 -42.17 25.41 25.11
C ASN A 414 -42.45 26.27 26.35
N HIS A 415 -43.07 27.41 26.06
CA HIS A 415 -43.78 28.26 27.00
C HIS A 415 -44.80 27.44 27.79
N GLU A 416 -44.75 27.50 29.12
CA GLU A 416 -45.97 27.50 29.93
C GLU A 416 -45.72 28.29 31.23
N GLU A 417 -46.41 29.42 31.34
CA GLU A 417 -46.50 30.25 32.53
C GLU A 417 -47.32 29.55 33.63
N ARG A 418 -46.90 29.65 34.91
CA ARG A 418 -47.76 29.92 36.09
C ARG A 418 -46.94 30.11 37.38
N PRO A 419 -47.49 30.75 38.44
CA PRO A 419 -46.80 31.83 39.15
C PRO A 419 -46.28 31.49 40.56
N ALA A 420 -45.53 32.46 41.07
CA ALA A 420 -44.79 32.52 42.33
C ALA A 420 -45.56 32.28 43.64
N THR A 421 -44.87 31.67 44.60
CA THR A 421 -44.84 31.92 46.07
C THR A 421 -43.68 31.05 46.60
N GLY A 422 -42.79 31.40 47.54
CA GLY A 422 -42.50 32.57 48.35
C GLY A 422 -41.38 32.17 49.34
N THR A 423 -40.87 33.15 50.09
CA THR A 423 -39.98 33.08 51.26
C THR A 423 -38.47 32.87 51.04
N GLY A 424 -37.72 33.84 51.57
CA GLY A 424 -36.28 33.97 51.41
C GLY A 424 -35.47 33.41 52.57
N SER A 425 -34.15 33.56 52.48
CA SER A 425 -33.30 34.06 53.55
C SER A 425 -31.86 34.24 53.09
N GLN A 426 -31.26 35.24 53.71
CA GLN A 426 -29.92 35.77 53.53
C GLN A 426 -28.80 34.80 53.91
N VAL A 427 -27.70 34.91 53.16
CA VAL A 427 -26.31 35.03 53.61
C VAL A 427 -25.80 33.99 54.61
N ASN A 428 -24.85 33.16 54.16
CA ASN A 428 -23.69 32.82 54.96
C ASN A 428 -22.47 32.54 54.06
N GLU A 429 -21.49 33.43 54.12
CA GLU A 429 -20.13 33.21 53.63
C GLU A 429 -19.38 32.27 54.59
N GLY A 430 -18.57 31.38 54.03
CA GLY A 430 -17.55 30.66 54.79
C GLY A 430 -17.15 29.33 54.19
N THR A 431 -16.23 29.35 53.22
CA THR A 431 -14.91 28.64 53.18
C THR A 431 -14.52 28.41 51.70
N PRO A 432 -13.39 28.94 51.20
CA PRO A 432 -13.00 28.73 49.81
C PRO A 432 -12.44 27.31 49.63
N GLY A 433 -13.25 26.44 49.02
CA GLY A 433 -12.77 25.22 48.41
C GLY A 433 -11.82 25.56 47.28
N GLN A 434 -10.69 24.86 47.25
CA GLN A 434 -9.66 24.98 46.22
C GLN A 434 -10.28 24.78 44.83
N ASN A 435 -10.47 25.87 44.09
CA ASN A 435 -10.59 25.81 42.64
C ASN A 435 -9.21 25.44 42.12
N SER A 436 -8.98 24.15 41.91
CA SER A 436 -8.03 23.68 40.89
C SER A 436 -8.43 24.35 39.59
N THR A 437 -7.66 25.36 39.19
CA THR A 437 -7.66 25.96 37.87
C THR A 437 -7.42 24.84 36.86
N SER A 438 -8.49 24.33 36.25
CA SER A 438 -8.37 23.59 35.00
C SER A 438 -7.92 24.59 33.95
N ASP A 439 -6.65 24.52 33.54
CA ASP A 439 -6.16 25.24 32.37
C ASP A 439 -7.14 25.01 31.21
N PRO A 440 -7.51 26.04 30.44
CA PRO A 440 -8.27 25.83 29.22
C PRO A 440 -7.40 24.97 28.31
N ALA A 441 -7.84 23.74 28.03
CA ALA A 441 -7.10 22.84 27.15
C ALA A 441 -6.84 23.55 25.82
N ASN A 442 -5.57 23.80 25.50
CA ASN A 442 -5.17 24.41 24.23
C ASN A 442 -5.80 23.60 23.09
N THR A 443 -6.43 24.28 22.14
CA THR A 443 -6.96 23.60 20.96
C THR A 443 -5.79 23.05 20.13
N PRO A 444 -5.98 21.96 19.36
CA PRO A 444 -4.92 21.45 18.47
C PRO A 444 -4.41 22.51 17.49
N ILE A 445 -5.29 23.41 17.05
CA ILE A 445 -4.93 24.56 16.20
C ILE A 445 -4.02 25.52 16.97
N GLN A 446 -4.38 25.89 18.21
CA GLN A 446 -3.55 26.77 19.03
C GLN A 446 -2.17 26.17 19.31
N ASP A 447 -2.11 24.88 19.63
CA ASP A 447 -0.84 24.16 19.84
C ASP A 447 0.05 24.20 18.60
N LEU A 448 -0.53 24.01 17.41
CA LEU A 448 0.18 24.03 16.13
C LEU A 448 0.82 25.40 15.81
N PHE A 449 0.12 26.50 16.10
CA PHE A 449 0.63 27.85 15.81
C PHE A 449 1.54 28.39 16.92
N GLN A 450 1.19 28.18 18.19
CA GLN A 450 1.91 28.77 19.32
C GLN A 450 3.06 27.87 19.82
N HIS A 451 2.78 26.59 20.12
CA HIS A 451 3.78 25.68 20.69
C HIS A 451 4.71 25.12 19.60
N CYS A 452 4.12 24.54 18.55
CA CYS A 452 4.88 23.98 17.43
C CYS A 452 5.54 25.06 16.54
N ARG A 453 5.10 26.32 16.66
CA ARG A 453 5.64 27.48 15.92
C ARG A 453 5.68 27.25 14.40
N LEU A 454 4.61 26.67 13.85
CA LEU A 454 4.56 26.23 12.45
C LEU A 454 4.95 27.36 11.46
N VAL A 455 4.41 28.57 11.64
CA VAL A 455 4.70 29.72 10.75
C VAL A 455 6.18 30.08 10.77
N GLN A 456 6.78 30.17 11.96
CA GLN A 456 8.21 30.46 12.11
C GLN A 456 9.07 29.39 11.43
N ARG A 457 8.74 28.10 11.64
CA ARG A 457 9.46 26.97 11.03
C ARG A 457 9.38 27.00 9.50
N ILE A 458 8.23 27.40 8.93
CA ILE A 458 8.08 27.57 7.47
C ILE A 458 9.02 28.67 6.97
N LEU A 459 8.97 29.85 7.59
CA LEU A 459 9.78 31.00 7.18
C LEU A 459 11.28 30.71 7.27
N ASP A 460 11.73 30.17 8.41
CA ASP A 460 13.14 29.86 8.63
C ASP A 460 13.65 28.79 7.65
N ALA A 461 12.82 27.81 7.31
CA ALA A 461 13.19 26.78 6.34
C ALA A 461 13.29 27.33 4.90
N TRP A 462 12.46 28.31 4.54
CA TRP A 462 12.56 29.01 3.26
C TRP A 462 13.82 29.87 3.18
N GLU A 463 14.09 30.67 4.20
CA GLU A 463 15.28 31.53 4.23
C GLU A 463 16.59 30.71 4.19
N GLU A 464 16.63 29.61 4.94
CA GLU A 464 17.78 28.71 4.93
C GLU A 464 17.93 28.01 3.57
N ASN A 465 16.82 27.62 2.91
CA ASN A 465 16.87 27.07 1.57
C ASN A 465 17.40 28.10 0.55
N ASP A 466 16.91 29.32 0.59
CA ASP A 466 17.31 30.39 -0.32
C ASP A 466 18.80 30.74 -0.15
N LYS A 467 19.27 30.76 1.10
CA LYS A 467 20.70 30.91 1.41
C LYS A 467 21.55 29.79 0.81
N ILE A 468 21.14 28.53 1.00
CA ILE A 468 21.85 27.38 0.42
C ILE A 468 21.88 27.47 -1.10
N GLN A 469 20.78 27.85 -1.75
CA GLN A 469 20.73 27.99 -3.20
C GLN A 469 21.60 29.15 -3.70
N ALA A 470 21.64 30.27 -2.97
CA ALA A 470 22.52 31.40 -3.27
C ALA A 470 24.01 31.03 -3.16
N GLU A 471 24.35 30.14 -2.23
CA GLU A 471 25.70 29.57 -2.06
C GLU A 471 26.04 28.49 -3.13
N GLY A 472 25.15 28.24 -4.10
CA GLY A 472 25.34 27.23 -5.15
C GLY A 472 24.94 25.80 -4.73
N GLY A 473 24.34 25.65 -3.55
CA GLY A 473 23.77 24.40 -3.06
C GLY A 473 22.47 24.02 -3.77
N ARG A 474 22.05 22.76 -3.58
CA ARG A 474 20.80 22.24 -4.14
C ARG A 474 19.61 22.64 -3.29
N ARG A 475 18.45 22.88 -3.92
CA ARG A 475 17.16 23.03 -3.25
C ARG A 475 16.89 21.82 -2.35
N ARG A 476 16.37 22.05 -1.14
CA ARG A 476 16.03 20.97 -0.21
C ARG A 476 14.85 20.14 -0.72
N GLY A 477 14.86 18.82 -0.47
CA GLY A 477 13.83 17.90 -0.95
C GLY A 477 12.43 18.17 -0.37
N ASN A 478 12.35 18.56 0.91
CA ASN A 478 11.11 18.82 1.63
C ASN A 478 10.35 20.09 1.17
N MET A 479 10.96 20.94 0.34
CA MET A 479 10.40 22.24 -0.01
C MET A 479 9.08 22.14 -0.78
N GLY A 480 8.85 21.07 -1.55
CA GLY A 480 7.55 20.85 -2.21
C GLY A 480 6.40 20.65 -1.21
N HIS A 481 6.62 19.81 -0.21
CA HIS A 481 5.67 19.60 0.89
C HIS A 481 5.52 20.85 1.76
N LEU A 482 6.62 21.59 1.99
CA LEU A 482 6.57 22.86 2.72
C LEU A 482 5.70 23.91 2.01
N THR A 483 5.78 24.00 0.68
CA THR A 483 4.88 24.83 -0.14
C THR A 483 3.42 24.41 0.05
N ARG A 484 3.12 23.10 0.03
CA ARG A 484 1.74 22.60 0.24
C ARG A 484 1.23 22.92 1.63
N ILE A 485 2.04 22.69 2.67
CA ILE A 485 1.70 23.04 4.06
C ILE A 485 1.39 24.54 4.17
N ALA A 486 2.24 25.41 3.60
CA ALA A 486 1.99 26.85 3.59
C ALA A 486 0.69 27.22 2.88
N ASN A 487 0.41 26.59 1.73
CA ASN A 487 -0.85 26.78 1.01
C ASN A 487 -2.06 26.31 1.83
N THR A 488 -1.97 25.19 2.54
CA THR A 488 -3.05 24.70 3.42
C THR A 488 -3.34 25.68 4.56
N VAL A 489 -2.31 26.30 5.13
CA VAL A 489 -2.47 27.36 6.14
C VAL A 489 -3.19 28.57 5.55
N VAL A 490 -2.75 29.06 4.38
CA VAL A 490 -3.37 30.22 3.70
C VAL A 490 -4.82 29.93 3.30
N GLN A 491 -5.10 28.74 2.75
CA GLN A 491 -6.46 28.34 2.38
C GLN A 491 -7.39 28.29 3.59
N ASN A 492 -6.92 27.79 4.73
CA ASN A 492 -7.72 27.75 5.96
C ASN A 492 -7.88 29.13 6.61
N LEU A 493 -6.95 30.05 6.40
CA LEU A 493 -7.08 31.46 6.78
C LEU A 493 -8.17 32.20 6.00
N GLU A 494 -8.35 31.88 4.72
CA GLU A 494 -9.32 32.54 3.84
C GLU A 494 -10.71 31.88 3.85
N LYS A 495 -10.75 30.55 3.83
CA LYS A 495 -11.97 29.76 3.55
C LYS A 495 -12.20 28.61 4.55
N GLY A 496 -11.33 28.47 5.55
CA GLY A 496 -11.42 27.38 6.53
C GLY A 496 -12.56 27.55 7.53
N LEU A 497 -13.03 26.44 8.09
CA LEU A 497 -14.04 26.43 9.15
C LEU A 497 -13.54 27.16 10.41
N ALA A 498 -12.24 27.08 10.69
CA ALA A 498 -11.56 27.73 11.80
C ALA A 498 -10.87 29.06 11.43
N HIS A 499 -11.24 29.71 10.32
CA HIS A 499 -10.54 30.90 9.82
C HIS A 499 -10.45 32.04 10.86
N SER A 500 -11.47 32.26 11.69
CA SER A 500 -11.45 33.30 12.72
C SER A 500 -10.39 33.03 13.78
N GLN A 501 -10.34 31.81 14.30
CA GLN A 501 -9.35 31.36 15.28
C GLN A 501 -7.93 31.46 14.71
N ILE A 502 -7.72 30.99 13.47
CA ILE A 502 -6.40 31.04 12.84
C ILE A 502 -5.99 32.51 12.59
N ASN A 503 -6.90 33.38 12.18
CA ASN A 503 -6.62 34.81 12.01
C ASN A 503 -6.18 35.49 13.31
N ASP A 504 -6.82 35.15 14.43
CA ASP A 504 -6.43 35.71 15.73
C ASP A 504 -5.07 35.18 16.17
N LEU A 505 -4.78 33.90 15.97
CA LEU A 505 -3.46 33.32 16.24
C LEU A 505 -2.34 33.94 15.38
N ILE A 506 -2.60 34.24 14.11
CA ILE A 506 -1.63 34.94 13.25
C ILE A 506 -1.39 36.39 13.75
N LYS A 507 -2.42 37.08 14.23
CA LYS A 507 -2.25 38.44 14.80
C LYS A 507 -1.44 38.44 16.09
N GLU A 508 -1.53 37.36 16.87
CA GLU A 508 -0.77 37.15 18.11
C GLU A 508 0.72 36.83 17.88
N LEU A 509 1.12 36.50 16.64
CA LEU A 509 2.53 36.29 16.32
C LEU A 509 3.37 37.56 16.54
N PRO A 510 4.68 37.43 16.87
CA PRO A 510 5.59 38.56 16.94
C PRO A 510 5.54 39.42 15.67
N GLU A 511 5.60 40.75 15.80
CA GLU A 511 5.43 41.66 14.65
C GLU A 511 6.39 41.37 13.50
N ASP A 512 7.63 41.00 13.82
CA ASP A 512 8.64 40.58 12.85
C ASP A 512 8.24 39.30 12.09
N CYS A 513 7.76 38.29 12.82
CA CYS A 513 7.27 37.04 12.23
C CYS A 513 6.03 37.28 11.34
N ARG A 514 5.09 38.10 11.81
CA ARG A 514 3.87 38.45 11.07
C ARG A 514 4.19 39.20 9.77
N GLY A 515 5.08 40.19 9.82
CA GLY A 515 5.50 40.93 8.63
C GLY A 515 6.22 40.03 7.61
N ARG A 516 7.12 39.15 8.08
CA ARG A 516 7.78 38.13 7.23
C ARG A 516 6.77 37.19 6.60
N TRP A 517 5.75 36.74 7.34
CA TRP A 517 4.69 35.89 6.83
C TRP A 517 3.85 36.58 5.74
N GLU A 518 3.42 37.81 5.96
CA GLU A 518 2.64 38.58 4.97
C GLU A 518 3.43 38.80 3.67
N GLY A 519 4.71 39.17 3.77
CA GLY A 519 5.59 39.31 2.60
C GLY A 519 5.82 37.98 1.88
N PHE A 520 6.09 36.91 2.63
CA PHE A 520 6.24 35.56 2.08
C PHE A 520 4.99 35.09 1.31
N VAL A 521 3.79 35.28 1.88
CA VAL A 521 2.53 34.88 1.23
C VAL A 521 2.25 35.74 -0.01
N GLY A 522 2.46 37.05 0.08
CA GLY A 522 2.17 38.01 -0.99
C GLY A 522 3.08 37.87 -2.21
N GLU A 523 4.36 37.54 -2.00
CA GLU A 523 5.39 37.50 -3.03
C GLU A 523 5.90 36.07 -3.26
N THR A 524 6.71 35.54 -2.34
CA THR A 524 7.46 34.28 -2.53
C THR A 524 6.56 33.07 -2.80
N LEU A 525 5.54 32.85 -1.96
CA LEU A 525 4.62 31.72 -2.08
C LEU A 525 3.75 31.86 -3.33
N ARG A 526 3.23 33.07 -3.60
CA ARG A 526 2.42 33.37 -4.77
C ARG A 526 3.20 33.12 -6.07
N GLU A 527 4.43 33.59 -6.14
CA GLU A 527 5.32 33.39 -7.29
C GLU A 527 5.70 31.91 -7.45
N THR A 528 6.01 31.22 -6.35
CA THR A 528 6.27 29.77 -6.34
C THR A 528 5.07 29.00 -6.86
N ASN A 529 3.86 29.33 -6.42
CA ASN A 529 2.63 28.71 -6.89
C ASN A 529 2.39 28.99 -8.38
N ARG A 530 2.64 30.22 -8.84
CA ARG A 530 2.57 30.56 -10.27
C ARG A 530 3.49 29.67 -11.09
N ARG A 531 4.76 29.54 -10.70
CA ARG A 531 5.74 28.67 -11.38
C ARG A 531 5.31 27.21 -11.38
N ASN A 532 4.90 26.68 -10.23
CA ASN A 532 4.45 25.29 -10.11
C ASN A 532 3.23 25.00 -10.99
N THR A 533 2.26 25.92 -11.09
CA THR A 533 1.09 25.77 -11.97
C THR A 533 1.49 25.77 -13.44
N VAL A 534 2.43 26.63 -13.85
CA VAL A 534 2.93 26.66 -15.24
C VAL A 534 3.68 25.38 -15.58
N ASP A 535 4.54 24.89 -14.69
CA ASP A 535 5.29 23.64 -14.89
C ASP A 535 4.35 22.42 -14.99
N LEU A 536 3.30 22.36 -14.15
CA LEU A 536 2.27 21.33 -14.22
C LEU A 536 1.49 21.40 -15.54
N ALA A 537 0.99 22.58 -15.92
CA ALA A 537 0.28 22.78 -17.18
C ALA A 537 1.15 22.44 -18.40
N PHE A 538 2.45 22.71 -18.35
CA PHE A 538 3.40 22.35 -19.39
C PHE A 538 3.62 20.83 -19.47
N SER A 539 3.74 20.14 -18.34
CA SER A 539 3.79 18.68 -18.28
C SER A 539 2.51 18.04 -18.82
N ASP A 540 1.35 18.55 -18.42
CA ASP A 540 0.04 18.08 -18.89
C ASP A 540 -0.12 18.32 -20.39
N TYR A 541 0.33 19.46 -20.90
CA TYR A 541 0.37 19.74 -22.33
C TYR A 541 1.26 18.75 -23.09
N GLN A 542 2.46 18.44 -22.58
CA GLN A 542 3.34 17.44 -23.20
C GLN A 542 2.71 16.04 -23.20
N ILE A 543 2.09 15.64 -22.09
CA ILE A 543 1.41 14.34 -21.99
C ILE A 543 0.19 14.31 -22.92
N GLN A 544 -0.62 15.37 -22.97
CA GLN A 544 -1.76 15.48 -23.87
C GLN A 544 -1.33 15.44 -25.34
N GLN A 545 -0.29 16.17 -25.73
CA GLN A 545 0.25 16.14 -27.09
C GLN A 545 0.79 14.75 -27.47
N MET A 546 1.53 14.11 -26.55
CA MET A 546 1.99 12.73 -26.76
C MET A 546 0.82 11.74 -26.87
N THR A 547 -0.22 11.90 -26.03
CA THR A 547 -1.37 10.99 -26.00
C THR A 547 -2.31 11.22 -27.20
N ALA A 548 -2.55 12.47 -27.58
CA ALA A 548 -3.38 12.83 -28.74
C ALA A 548 -2.75 12.33 -30.04
N ASN A 549 -1.45 12.56 -30.23
CA ASN A 549 -0.73 12.00 -31.38
C ASN A 549 -0.70 10.47 -31.33
N PHE A 550 -0.63 9.87 -30.15
CA PHE A 550 -0.66 8.40 -30.00
C PHE A 550 -2.05 7.81 -30.34
N VAL A 551 -3.14 8.46 -29.95
CA VAL A 551 -4.50 8.03 -30.26
C VAL A 551 -4.84 8.26 -31.73
N ASP A 552 -4.42 9.36 -32.34
CA ASP A 552 -4.64 9.58 -33.77
C ASP A 552 -3.79 8.67 -34.66
N GLN A 553 -2.60 8.26 -34.19
CA GLN A 553 -1.66 7.45 -34.96
C GLN A 553 -1.77 5.93 -34.68
N PHE A 554 -2.26 5.54 -33.50
CA PHE A 554 -2.35 4.15 -33.04
C PHE A 554 -3.68 3.79 -32.34
N GLY A 555 -4.62 4.72 -32.22
CA GLY A 555 -5.95 4.45 -31.69
C GLY A 555 -6.76 3.60 -32.67
N PHE A 556 -7.37 2.55 -32.15
CA PHE A 556 -8.26 1.68 -32.93
C PHE A 556 -9.57 2.44 -33.17
N ASN A 557 -9.85 2.78 -34.43
CA ASN A 557 -11.17 3.26 -34.82
C ASN A 557 -12.14 2.07 -34.84
N ASP A 558 -13.32 2.21 -34.26
CA ASP A 558 -14.34 1.14 -34.17
C ASP A 558 -14.73 0.54 -35.55
N GLU A 559 -14.46 1.24 -36.65
CA GLU A 559 -14.69 0.77 -38.02
C GLU A 559 -13.69 -0.33 -38.48
N GLU A 560 -12.48 -0.39 -37.89
CA GLU A 560 -11.45 -1.40 -38.23
C GLU A 560 -11.75 -2.81 -37.69
N PHE A 561 -12.71 -2.95 -36.76
CA PHE A 561 -13.13 -4.25 -36.21
C PHE A 561 -14.02 -5.06 -37.15
N SER A 562 -14.38 -4.52 -38.33
CA SER A 562 -15.34 -5.14 -39.23
C SER A 562 -14.75 -6.02 -40.35
N GLU A 563 -13.42 -6.00 -40.56
CA GLU A 563 -12.76 -6.81 -41.60
C GLU A 563 -11.63 -7.71 -41.05
N HIS A 564 -11.57 -8.93 -41.58
CA HIS A 564 -10.76 -10.08 -41.09
C HIS A 564 -9.26 -9.80 -40.88
N ASP A 565 -8.77 -10.16 -39.68
CA ASP A 565 -7.54 -10.88 -39.27
C ASP A 565 -6.15 -10.71 -39.95
N GLU A 566 -5.93 -9.86 -40.96
CA GLU A 566 -4.60 -9.75 -41.59
C GLU A 566 -3.75 -8.53 -41.16
N ASN A 567 -4.22 -7.64 -40.28
CA ASN A 567 -3.59 -6.32 -40.12
C ASN A 567 -2.69 -6.09 -38.89
N ILE A 568 -2.45 -7.09 -38.03
CA ILE A 568 -1.64 -6.89 -36.80
C ILE A 568 -0.19 -6.49 -37.13
N ASN A 569 0.39 -7.02 -38.22
CA ASN A 569 1.76 -6.68 -38.62
C ASN A 569 1.91 -5.24 -39.14
N ALA A 570 0.85 -4.65 -39.73
CA ALA A 570 0.88 -3.28 -40.23
C ALA A 570 0.95 -2.25 -39.09
N ALA A 571 0.41 -2.57 -37.91
CA ALA A 571 0.51 -1.71 -36.73
C ALA A 571 1.96 -1.62 -36.21
N PHE A 572 2.73 -2.72 -36.27
CA PHE A 572 4.12 -2.75 -35.82
C PHE A 572 5.09 -2.07 -36.80
N ASP A 573 4.88 -2.19 -38.11
CA ASP A 573 5.71 -1.48 -39.10
C ASP A 573 5.51 0.05 -39.04
N ARG A 574 4.29 0.53 -38.69
CA ARG A 574 4.00 1.96 -38.48
C ARG A 574 4.72 2.57 -37.27
N ILE A 575 5.07 1.77 -36.26
CA ILE A 575 5.86 2.21 -35.10
C ILE A 575 7.33 2.47 -35.49
N ALA A 576 7.84 1.81 -36.54
CA ALA A 576 9.23 1.97 -36.96
C ALA A 576 9.50 3.25 -37.78
N GLU A 577 8.47 3.89 -38.34
CA GLU A 577 8.57 5.09 -39.21
C GLU A 577 8.30 6.43 -38.49
N ILE A 578 8.29 6.47 -37.16
CA ILE A 578 7.92 7.67 -36.38
C ILE A 578 8.87 8.85 -36.65
N ASN A 579 8.31 9.99 -37.07
CA ASN A 579 9.00 11.28 -37.11
C ASN A 579 8.44 12.19 -36.01
N PHE A 580 9.25 12.54 -35.01
CA PHE A 580 8.84 13.31 -33.83
C PHE A 580 8.85 14.83 -34.10
N ASN A 581 7.96 15.31 -34.96
CA ASN A 581 7.74 16.75 -35.09
C ASN A 581 6.41 17.11 -34.41
N ILE A 582 6.49 17.95 -33.37
CA ILE A 582 5.33 18.44 -32.61
C ILE A 582 4.86 19.71 -33.30
N ASP A 583 3.73 19.65 -34.00
CA ASP A 583 3.08 20.85 -34.54
C ASP A 583 2.24 21.50 -33.44
N ALA A 584 2.54 22.76 -33.14
CA ALA A 584 1.83 23.54 -32.13
C ALA A 584 0.48 24.01 -32.69
N ASP A 585 -0.62 23.56 -32.10
CA ASP A 585 -1.95 24.09 -32.40
C ASP A 585 -2.17 25.38 -31.57
N ASP A 586 -2.19 26.51 -32.25
CA ASP A 586 -2.11 27.89 -31.71
C ASP A 586 -3.36 28.35 -30.92
N HIS A 587 -4.36 27.48 -30.70
CA HIS A 587 -5.67 27.87 -30.18
C HIS A 587 -6.13 27.17 -28.89
N SER A 588 -5.26 26.43 -28.20
CA SER A 588 -5.58 25.88 -26.86
C SER A 588 -5.14 26.81 -25.71
N ALA A 589 -5.84 26.76 -24.57
CA ALA A 589 -5.44 27.47 -23.35
C ALA A 589 -4.03 27.08 -22.87
N ASN A 590 -3.58 25.87 -23.23
CA ASN A 590 -2.25 25.35 -22.94
C ASN A 590 -1.17 25.96 -23.86
N ALA A 591 -1.52 26.41 -25.07
CA ALA A 591 -0.60 27.13 -25.98
C ALA A 591 -0.26 28.54 -25.46
N ALA A 592 -1.20 29.22 -24.82
CA ALA A 592 -0.94 30.50 -24.16
C ALA A 592 0.01 30.35 -22.94
N ALA A 593 -0.13 29.26 -22.18
CA ALA A 593 0.79 28.91 -21.09
C ALA A 593 2.18 28.54 -21.63
N PHE A 594 2.25 27.85 -22.77
CA PHE A 594 3.49 27.56 -23.50
C PHE A 594 4.21 28.83 -23.96
N GLU A 595 3.50 29.77 -24.60
CA GLU A 595 4.08 31.03 -25.07
C GLU A 595 4.60 31.90 -23.91
N ALA A 596 3.89 31.89 -22.77
CA ALA A 596 4.34 32.55 -21.54
C ALA A 596 5.63 31.90 -20.98
N CYS A 597 5.72 30.56 -20.99
CA CYS A 597 6.91 29.82 -20.54
C CYS A 597 8.12 30.06 -21.47
N CYS A 598 7.91 30.10 -22.79
CA CYS A 598 8.94 30.42 -23.78
C CYS A 598 9.48 31.86 -23.62
N LYS A 599 8.61 32.83 -23.36
CA LYS A 599 9.00 34.24 -23.12
C LYS A 599 9.78 34.42 -21.82
N GLU A 600 9.54 33.59 -20.81
CA GLU A 600 10.24 33.67 -19.51
C GLU A 600 11.63 32.98 -19.53
N ARG A 601 11.83 31.98 -20.40
CA ARG A 601 13.09 31.22 -20.52
C ARG A 601 14.04 31.71 -21.62
N ILE A 602 13.52 32.39 -22.66
CA ILE A 602 14.32 32.93 -23.76
C ILE A 602 14.46 34.43 -23.53
N GLN A 603 15.67 34.89 -23.20
CA GLN A 603 15.98 36.31 -23.18
C GLN A 603 15.89 36.84 -24.63
N GLN A 604 14.85 37.60 -24.93
CA GLN A 604 14.71 38.25 -26.24
C GLN A 604 15.88 39.23 -26.43
N PHE A 605 16.64 39.03 -27.51
CA PHE A 605 17.69 39.94 -27.96
C PHE A 605 17.08 41.14 -28.71
N ASP A 606 16.20 41.89 -28.05
CA ASP A 606 15.79 43.20 -28.55
C ASP A 606 16.32 44.23 -27.55
N ASP A 607 17.47 44.82 -27.90
CA ASP A 607 17.85 46.22 -27.66
C ASP A 607 19.38 46.39 -27.83
N CYS A 608 19.81 46.79 -29.04
CA CYS A 608 21.05 47.49 -29.45
C CYS A 608 21.14 47.37 -30.99
N GLU A 609 20.45 48.23 -31.75
CA GLU A 609 20.95 49.50 -32.33
C GLU A 609 21.83 49.32 -33.59
N GLU A 610 21.49 50.13 -34.61
CA GLU A 610 22.27 50.52 -35.79
C GLU A 610 22.31 49.60 -37.01
N GLU A 611 21.89 50.18 -38.14
CA GLU A 611 22.02 49.66 -39.51
C GLU A 611 23.50 49.49 -39.89
N GLU A 612 23.99 48.25 -39.93
CA GLU A 612 25.12 47.90 -40.81
C GLU A 612 24.80 46.64 -41.62
N ASP A 613 24.80 46.82 -42.94
CA ASP A 613 24.39 45.87 -43.96
C ASP A 613 25.44 44.73 -44.09
N ILE A 614 25.07 43.50 -43.72
CA ILE A 614 25.95 42.32 -43.65
C ILE A 614 26.29 41.71 -45.05
N TRP A 615 25.81 42.29 -46.15
CA TRP A 615 26.09 41.79 -47.51
C TRP A 615 27.43 42.23 -48.11
N ASP A 616 28.32 42.88 -47.36
CA ASP A 616 29.66 43.23 -47.85
C ASP A 616 30.58 42.00 -47.96
N GLU A 617 30.81 41.56 -49.20
CA GLU A 617 31.72 40.47 -49.56
C GLU A 617 33.17 40.76 -49.10
N LYS A 618 33.70 39.95 -48.17
CA LYS A 618 35.15 39.79 -47.96
C LYS A 618 35.55 38.33 -47.78
N GLU A 619 36.62 37.95 -48.47
CA GLU A 619 37.16 36.59 -48.61
C GLU A 619 37.74 35.98 -47.31
N ILE A 620 37.29 34.74 -47.01
CA ILE A 620 38.02 33.51 -46.63
C ILE A 620 39.09 33.55 -45.51
N ASN A 621 38.94 32.70 -44.47
CA ASN A 621 39.88 31.58 -44.16
C ASN A 621 39.43 30.66 -43.00
N TYR A 622 39.53 29.35 -43.25
CA TYR A 622 39.23 28.25 -42.31
C TYR A 622 40.34 28.05 -41.27
N ALA A 623 39.96 27.81 -40.00
CA ALA A 623 40.76 27.02 -39.07
C ALA A 623 39.85 26.24 -38.11
N THR A 624 40.03 24.92 -38.15
CA THR A 624 39.23 23.87 -37.51
C THR A 624 39.51 23.75 -36.01
N GLN A 625 38.48 23.77 -35.15
CA GLN A 625 38.46 23.00 -33.89
C GLN A 625 37.05 22.46 -33.63
N ILE A 626 36.86 21.19 -33.97
CA ILE A 626 35.69 20.38 -33.64
C ILE A 626 35.93 19.75 -32.26
N LYS A 627 35.09 20.06 -31.28
CA LYS A 627 34.80 19.16 -30.15
C LYS A 627 33.32 18.81 -30.18
N SER A 628 33.07 17.61 -30.69
CA SER A 628 31.81 16.89 -30.71
C SER A 628 31.29 16.68 -29.28
N ARG A 629 30.12 17.25 -28.97
CA ARG A 629 29.26 16.78 -27.87
C ARG A 629 28.30 15.76 -28.45
N SER A 630 28.64 14.47 -28.30
CA SER A 630 27.69 13.38 -28.49
C SER A 630 26.71 13.40 -27.31
N ARG A 631 25.43 13.70 -27.59
CA ARG A 631 24.33 13.25 -26.73
C ARG A 631 23.97 11.85 -27.20
N TYR A 632 24.32 10.84 -26.41
CA TYR A 632 23.58 9.58 -26.37
C TYR A 632 22.87 9.54 -25.02
N ASN A 633 21.54 9.54 -25.10
CA ASN A 633 20.63 9.20 -24.02
C ASN A 633 20.16 7.77 -24.34
N PRO A 634 20.41 6.75 -23.50
CA PRO A 634 19.57 5.57 -23.46
C PRO A 634 18.48 5.82 -22.40
N GLY A 635 17.23 5.73 -22.84
CA GLY A 635 16.06 5.86 -22.00
C GLY A 635 16.05 4.82 -20.88
N TRP A 636 15.66 5.28 -19.69
CA TRP A 636 15.28 4.41 -18.58
C TRP A 636 13.76 4.28 -18.59
N THR A 637 13.29 3.12 -19.02
CA THR A 637 11.99 2.59 -18.60
C THR A 637 12.11 2.26 -17.11
N ALA A 638 11.20 2.80 -16.30
CA ALA A 638 11.05 2.40 -14.92
C ALA A 638 10.54 0.94 -14.90
N SER A 639 11.43 0.01 -14.58
CA SER A 639 11.03 -1.35 -14.24
C SER A 639 10.56 -1.33 -12.79
N PHE A 640 9.25 -1.57 -12.62
CA PHE A 640 8.62 -1.96 -11.38
C PHE A 640 9.24 -3.31 -10.96
N SER A 641 9.91 -3.36 -9.80
CA SER A 641 10.37 -4.62 -9.24
C SER A 641 9.19 -5.33 -8.58
N GLU A 642 8.40 -6.02 -9.41
CA GLU A 642 7.71 -7.24 -9.00
C GLU A 642 8.77 -8.30 -8.69
N THR A 643 8.70 -8.86 -7.48
CA THR A 643 9.58 -9.97 -7.09
C THR A 643 8.97 -11.24 -7.66
N GLU A 644 9.25 -11.54 -8.93
CA GLU A 644 9.04 -12.87 -9.49
C GLU A 644 10.25 -13.75 -9.18
N VAL A 645 9.99 -14.77 -8.38
CA VAL A 645 10.85 -15.92 -8.16
C VAL A 645 10.84 -16.77 -9.43
N SER A 646 11.98 -16.94 -10.10
CA SER A 646 12.16 -18.15 -10.92
C SER A 646 13.61 -18.59 -11.10
N SER A 647 13.76 -19.89 -10.91
CA SER A 647 14.89 -20.79 -11.07
C SER A 647 15.63 -20.68 -12.41
N SER A 648 16.95 -20.90 -12.41
CA SER A 648 17.59 -21.66 -13.50
C SER A 648 18.87 -22.39 -13.07
N SER A 649 18.84 -23.73 -13.15
CA SER A 649 19.99 -24.59 -13.45
C SER A 649 20.36 -24.38 -14.94
N ALA A 650 21.59 -24.04 -15.35
CA ALA A 650 22.85 -24.81 -15.41
C ALA A 650 23.23 -25.15 -16.88
N TRP A 651 24.50 -24.89 -17.26
CA TRP A 651 25.50 -25.87 -17.74
C TRP A 651 26.52 -25.34 -18.78
N GLY A 652 27.81 -25.64 -18.49
CA GLY A 652 28.92 -25.86 -19.44
C GLY A 652 30.10 -24.88 -19.28
N GLY A 653 31.33 -25.24 -18.92
CA GLY A 653 31.99 -26.56 -18.73
C GLY A 653 33.43 -26.41 -18.14
N SER A 654 33.96 -27.55 -17.67
CA SER A 654 35.17 -27.88 -16.86
C SER A 654 36.54 -27.72 -17.59
N PRO A 655 37.74 -28.19 -17.07
CA PRO A 655 38.09 -28.89 -15.81
C PRO A 655 39.46 -28.52 -15.11
N GLN A 656 39.81 -29.30 -14.05
CA GLN A 656 41.13 -29.59 -13.42
C GLN A 656 41.64 -28.65 -12.29
N GLN A 657 42.27 -29.07 -11.18
CA GLN A 657 42.63 -30.35 -10.51
C GLN A 657 43.30 -30.02 -9.15
N GLU A 658 43.11 -30.84 -8.10
CA GLU A 658 44.00 -31.12 -6.93
C GLU A 658 44.38 -30.04 -5.85
N GLY A 659 44.31 -30.46 -4.56
CA GLY A 659 45.37 -30.17 -3.57
C GLY A 659 45.01 -29.55 -2.20
N GLU A 660 44.97 -30.39 -1.16
CA GLU A 660 45.46 -30.24 0.25
C GLU A 660 45.35 -28.91 1.06
N GLY A 661 44.89 -28.98 2.34
CA GLY A 661 44.94 -27.87 3.34
C GLY A 661 46.30 -27.76 4.07
N PRO A 662 46.44 -27.20 5.31
CA PRO A 662 45.66 -26.23 6.11
C PRO A 662 46.52 -25.02 6.61
N GLN A 663 46.02 -24.21 7.57
CA GLN A 663 46.70 -23.28 8.51
C GLN A 663 46.75 -21.74 8.24
N ASP A 664 46.10 -21.02 9.17
CA ASP A 664 46.57 -19.90 10.02
C ASP A 664 47.23 -18.60 9.48
N THR A 665 46.75 -17.51 10.09
CA THR A 665 47.39 -16.22 10.47
C THR A 665 47.35 -14.96 9.56
N ASN A 666 46.86 -13.90 10.22
CA ASN A 666 47.30 -12.50 10.25
C ASN A 666 46.94 -11.48 9.14
N TRP A 667 46.10 -10.53 9.56
CA TRP A 667 46.33 -9.07 9.58
C TRP A 667 47.28 -8.46 8.55
N ALA A 668 46.74 -7.55 7.73
CA ALA A 668 47.41 -6.31 7.36
C ALA A 668 46.40 -5.19 7.09
N SER A 669 46.54 -4.10 7.82
CA SER A 669 45.92 -2.79 7.56
C SER A 669 46.46 -2.18 6.28
N PHE A 670 45.61 -1.47 5.53
CA PHE A 670 46.06 -0.45 4.57
C PHE A 670 45.22 0.82 4.73
N THR A 671 45.75 1.75 5.52
CA THR A 671 45.46 3.18 5.47
C THR A 671 46.28 3.82 4.36
N GLU A 672 45.65 4.66 3.54
CA GLU A 672 46.16 5.92 2.95
C GLU A 672 45.50 6.16 1.59
N PHE A 673 44.61 7.16 1.49
CA PHE A 673 44.57 8.06 0.34
C PHE A 673 43.98 9.40 0.77
N GLN A 674 44.82 10.43 0.70
CA GLN A 674 44.48 11.83 0.94
C GLN A 674 43.78 12.47 -0.29
N PRO A 675 43.08 13.62 -0.10
CA PRO A 675 42.14 14.18 -1.07
C PRO A 675 42.82 15.13 -2.05
N PHE A 676 42.26 15.26 -3.26
CA PHE A 676 42.57 16.36 -4.16
C PHE A 676 41.52 17.46 -4.05
N SER A 677 41.98 18.64 -3.63
CA SER A 677 41.28 19.92 -3.74
C SER A 677 41.42 20.48 -5.16
N ARG A 678 40.30 20.92 -5.75
CA ARG A 678 40.06 22.31 -6.16
C ARG A 678 38.63 22.48 -6.66
#